data_AF-A0A0G1TTR2-F1
#
_entry.id   AF-A0A0G1TTR2-F1
#
_cell.length_a   1.000
_cell.length_b   1.000
_cell.length_c   1.000
_cell.angle_alpha   90.00
_cell.angle_beta   90.00
_cell.angle_gamma   90.00
#
_symmetry.space_group_name_H-M   'P 1'
#
loop_
_entity.id
_entity.type
_entity.pdbx_description
1 polymer ?
#
loop_
_entity_poly.entity_id
_entity_poly.type
_entity_poly.pdbx_seq_one_letter_code
_entity_poly.pdbx_strand_id
1 'polypeptide(L)'
;MNWKSSSSSTPIIKYENTAKEMYLDMLKKLADTPYSKWTVVVDTANGTQSEIIFDLLDDLKIKYVKTGDCDIQSPYFVPRDTEVSSSFAEISRQVVLNKADLGIAFDVDGDRIIFIDDQGKYLPGDYSCTLIAKSEVTTSIVTPISTSSVIDSIGKTVYRTPVGSTHVAAKMKEVGAKFGFEPNGGGIFADIAYGRDGGVTLIKMLNILKKSKKKLSGLIAELPKYHLFREKTDCPFDKFQQIYDTVREKYSNSKITDLDGIKVDLGQDEWILFRGSGNAPEFRVFVQSSNVQRAQRLGQEGLSLVKSLLHRVRPYASGSGTDSLNILGSIQALPDQCAQVISEIAQATVPSSCSLVNNIVISGMGGSALGGRVMASLERQTLRVPIAVSTEYHLPNFANEKTLVVISSYSGQTEETLSVLAEARARGCQIFILTAGGKLAEFTHLPHYIFNPLHNPSGQPRMSLGYEVTAMLALLARCQLIHPLKELSRLPEFLRSRQNEVSSVQRLASSLVNKIPVFLVSEHLKGAVHAMKNQLNENAKTFAVVFDLPEANHHLMEGLAHPQSNPDDLAVVLVDSPHYHPEVRKRYPLTRQVIAKHHIPVFDFPLAGPNPLFEALDVIQSGAYLAYYLSQEYGIDPGPIPWVDWFKDELH
;
A
#
# COMPACT_ATOMS: atom_id res chain seq x y z
N MET A 1 -10.31 -50.75 -25.35
CA MET A 1 -11.73 -50.73 -25.72
C MET A 1 -11.95 -49.63 -26.75
N ASN A 2 -12.29 -50.02 -27.99
CA ASN A 2 -12.62 -49.11 -29.09
C ASN A 2 -14.05 -48.59 -28.92
N TRP A 3 -14.23 -47.29 -28.66
CA TRP A 3 -15.54 -46.62 -28.57
C TRP A 3 -16.06 -46.17 -29.94
N LYS A 4 -16.07 -47.07 -30.92
CA LYS A 4 -16.78 -46.85 -32.19
C LYS A 4 -17.42 -48.15 -32.69
N SER A 5 -18.69 -48.35 -32.35
CA SER A 5 -19.64 -49.10 -33.18
C SER A 5 -21.09 -48.68 -32.87
N SER A 6 -21.71 -48.03 -33.86
CA SER A 6 -23.13 -48.11 -34.25
C SER A 6 -24.24 -48.30 -33.20
N SER A 7 -24.96 -47.22 -32.89
CA SER A 7 -26.44 -47.17 -32.98
C SER A 7 -26.91 -45.71 -33.03
N SER A 8 -27.77 -45.39 -34.00
CA SER A 8 -28.46 -44.10 -34.15
C SER A 8 -29.60 -43.95 -33.13
N SER A 9 -29.28 -43.95 -31.84
CA SER A 9 -30.23 -43.62 -30.79
C SER A 9 -29.87 -42.25 -30.22
N THR A 10 -30.74 -41.26 -30.43
CA THR A 10 -30.72 -40.01 -29.66
C THR A 10 -30.60 -40.38 -28.18
N PRO A 11 -29.63 -39.83 -27.42
CA PRO A 11 -29.52 -40.14 -26.01
C PRO A 11 -30.85 -39.81 -25.32
N ILE A 12 -31.44 -40.81 -24.67
CA ILE A 12 -32.67 -40.62 -23.88
C ILE A 12 -32.27 -39.90 -22.60
N ILE A 13 -32.52 -38.60 -22.54
CA ILE A 13 -32.40 -37.82 -21.30
C ILE A 13 -33.66 -38.12 -20.48
N LYS A 14 -33.49 -38.76 -19.32
CA LYS A 14 -34.57 -38.96 -18.34
C LYS A 14 -34.36 -37.98 -17.20
N TYR A 15 -35.41 -37.27 -16.81
CA TYR A 15 -35.46 -36.53 -15.55
C TYR A 15 -35.87 -37.50 -14.44
N GLU A 16 -35.06 -37.61 -13.39
CA GLU A 16 -35.30 -38.53 -12.28
C GLU A 16 -35.09 -37.81 -10.94
N ASN A 17 -36.13 -37.81 -10.09
CA ASN A 17 -36.11 -37.15 -8.78
C ASN A 17 -35.75 -38.10 -7.62
N THR A 18 -35.47 -39.37 -7.92
CA THR A 18 -35.21 -40.41 -6.92
C THR A 18 -34.06 -40.06 -5.98
N ALA A 19 -33.02 -39.38 -6.48
CA ALA A 19 -31.90 -38.94 -5.65
C ALA A 19 -32.33 -37.96 -4.54
N LYS A 20 -33.19 -36.98 -4.86
CA LYS A 20 -33.75 -36.04 -3.87
C LYS A 20 -34.56 -36.78 -2.82
N GLU A 21 -35.46 -37.67 -3.26
CA GLU A 21 -36.33 -38.45 -2.38
C GLU A 21 -35.54 -39.38 -1.45
N MET A 22 -34.54 -40.10 -1.98
CA MET A 22 -33.66 -40.99 -1.21
C MET A 22 -32.87 -40.21 -0.16
N TYR A 23 -32.33 -39.04 -0.52
CA TYR A 23 -31.58 -38.21 0.39
C TYR A 23 -32.47 -37.62 1.49
N LEU A 24 -33.66 -37.13 1.15
CA LEU A 24 -34.64 -36.63 2.13
C LEU A 24 -35.05 -37.74 3.11
N ASP A 25 -35.34 -38.94 2.62
CA ASP A 25 -35.70 -40.09 3.45
C ASP A 25 -34.54 -40.50 4.39
N MET A 26 -33.30 -40.49 3.89
CA MET A 26 -32.11 -40.72 4.71
C MET A 26 -32.01 -39.70 5.85
N LEU A 27 -32.15 -38.39 5.57
CA LEU A 27 -32.09 -37.34 6.59
C LEU A 27 -33.19 -37.49 7.65
N LYS A 28 -34.41 -37.86 7.24
CA LYS A 28 -35.53 -38.12 8.16
C LYS A 28 -35.27 -39.31 9.06
N LYS A 29 -34.68 -40.39 8.53
CA LYS A 29 -34.30 -41.58 9.33
C LYS A 29 -33.23 -41.29 10.37
N LEU A 30 -32.38 -40.28 10.14
CA LEU A 30 -31.36 -39.84 11.09
C LEU A 30 -31.92 -38.91 12.18
N ALA A 31 -33.12 -38.37 12.00
CA ALA A 31 -33.71 -37.38 12.88
C ALA A 31 -34.38 -38.00 14.11
N ASP A 32 -34.02 -37.53 15.31
CA ASP A 32 -34.65 -37.94 16.56
C ASP A 32 -35.96 -37.16 16.74
N THR A 33 -37.02 -37.51 16.01
CA THR A 33 -38.32 -36.85 16.11
C THR A 33 -39.15 -37.33 17.33
N PRO A 34 -40.15 -36.55 17.82
CA PRO A 34 -40.45 -35.17 17.45
C PRO A 34 -39.40 -34.19 18.02
N TYR A 35 -39.08 -33.14 17.26
CA TYR A 35 -38.27 -32.02 17.76
C TYR A 35 -39.14 -31.01 18.52
N SER A 36 -38.47 -30.10 19.24
CA SER A 36 -39.12 -28.93 19.82
C SER A 36 -39.71 -28.04 18.71
N LYS A 37 -40.69 -27.20 19.06
CA LYS A 37 -41.30 -26.22 18.13
C LYS A 37 -40.37 -25.03 17.87
N TRP A 38 -39.16 -25.32 17.39
CA TRP A 38 -38.16 -24.31 17.07
C TRP A 38 -38.57 -23.48 15.85
N THR A 39 -38.14 -22.23 15.86
CA THR A 39 -38.10 -21.37 14.68
C THR A 39 -36.66 -21.29 14.18
N VAL A 40 -36.42 -21.63 12.92
CA VAL A 40 -35.09 -21.63 12.30
C VAL A 40 -35.03 -20.60 11.17
N VAL A 41 -34.02 -19.73 11.17
CA VAL A 41 -33.75 -18.90 9.99
C VAL A 41 -32.86 -19.68 9.03
N VAL A 42 -33.23 -19.72 7.75
CA VAL A 42 -32.57 -20.53 6.73
C VAL A 42 -32.04 -19.65 5.63
N ASP A 43 -30.79 -19.89 5.25
CA ASP A 43 -30.13 -19.28 4.10
C ASP A 43 -29.40 -20.34 3.28
N THR A 44 -29.77 -20.52 2.02
CA THR A 44 -29.20 -21.57 1.16
C THR A 44 -28.26 -21.03 0.09
N ALA A 45 -27.90 -19.75 0.13
CA ALA A 45 -27.05 -19.09 -0.88
C ALA A 45 -27.60 -19.22 -2.32
N ASN A 46 -28.92 -19.31 -2.49
CA ASN A 46 -29.57 -19.68 -3.75
C ASN A 46 -29.08 -21.02 -4.33
N GLY A 47 -28.54 -21.88 -3.47
CA GLY A 47 -27.90 -23.14 -3.83
C GLY A 47 -28.82 -24.35 -3.85
N THR A 48 -28.22 -25.52 -4.00
CA THR A 48 -28.88 -26.83 -4.15
C THR A 48 -29.80 -27.17 -2.97
N GLN A 49 -29.44 -26.74 -1.76
CA GLN A 49 -30.24 -27.01 -0.56
C GLN A 49 -31.61 -26.32 -0.57
N SER A 50 -31.83 -25.29 -1.40
CA SER A 50 -33.15 -24.64 -1.53
C SER A 50 -34.23 -25.62 -1.98
N GLU A 51 -33.86 -26.69 -2.70
CA GLU A 51 -34.77 -27.74 -3.15
C GLU A 51 -35.05 -28.82 -2.09
N ILE A 52 -34.26 -28.90 -1.01
CA ILE A 52 -34.29 -30.04 -0.09
C ILE A 52 -34.68 -29.60 1.33
N ILE A 53 -34.09 -28.48 1.79
CA ILE A 53 -34.13 -28.11 3.20
C ILE A 53 -35.53 -27.76 3.69
N PHE A 54 -36.36 -27.14 2.85
CA PHE A 54 -37.71 -26.73 3.24
C PHE A 54 -38.65 -27.93 3.36
N ASP A 55 -38.61 -28.86 2.40
CA ASP A 55 -39.34 -30.13 2.46
C ASP A 55 -38.95 -30.90 3.74
N LEU A 56 -37.65 -30.92 4.06
CA LEU A 56 -37.15 -31.57 5.27
C LEU A 56 -37.68 -30.90 6.55
N LEU A 57 -37.62 -29.57 6.65
CA LEU A 57 -38.09 -28.85 7.83
C LEU A 57 -39.61 -28.98 8.02
N ASP A 58 -40.38 -28.97 6.94
CA ASP A 58 -41.83 -29.22 6.96
C ASP A 58 -42.16 -30.64 7.44
N ASP A 59 -41.47 -31.66 6.90
CA ASP A 59 -41.61 -33.06 7.35
C ASP A 59 -41.24 -33.25 8.83
N LEU A 60 -40.20 -32.54 9.30
CA LEU A 60 -39.75 -32.54 10.68
C LEU A 60 -40.60 -31.66 11.61
N LYS A 61 -41.57 -30.92 11.06
CA LYS A 61 -42.48 -29.99 11.77
C LYS A 61 -41.73 -28.86 12.49
N ILE A 62 -40.65 -28.38 11.90
CA ILE A 62 -39.85 -27.24 12.38
C ILE A 62 -40.29 -25.98 11.64
N LYS A 63 -40.57 -24.90 12.37
CA LYS A 63 -40.92 -23.61 11.75
C LYS A 63 -39.67 -22.98 11.17
N TYR A 64 -39.80 -22.34 10.01
CA TYR A 64 -38.67 -21.64 9.39
C TYR A 64 -39.02 -20.26 8.85
N VAL A 65 -37.99 -19.43 8.75
CA VAL A 65 -38.00 -18.12 8.07
C VAL A 65 -36.90 -18.15 7.02
N LYS A 66 -37.23 -17.82 5.76
CA LYS A 66 -36.26 -17.77 4.67
C LYS A 66 -35.58 -16.40 4.63
N THR A 67 -34.27 -16.35 4.40
CA THR A 67 -33.62 -15.12 3.93
C THR A 67 -33.95 -14.85 2.45
N GLY A 68 -33.41 -13.76 1.90
CA GLY A 68 -33.55 -13.44 0.47
C GLY A 68 -32.79 -14.38 -0.47
N ASP A 69 -31.83 -15.15 0.07
CA ASP A 69 -30.92 -16.00 -0.71
C ASP A 69 -31.33 -17.49 -0.63
N CYS A 70 -32.63 -17.75 -0.87
CA CYS A 70 -33.25 -19.07 -0.72
C CYS A 70 -33.96 -19.58 -1.99
N ASP A 71 -33.57 -19.11 -3.17
CA ASP A 71 -34.19 -19.45 -4.44
C ASP A 71 -33.17 -20.05 -5.42
N ILE A 72 -33.30 -21.35 -5.74
CA ILE A 72 -32.40 -22.04 -6.68
C ILE A 72 -32.53 -21.53 -8.12
N GLN A 73 -33.65 -20.88 -8.45
CA GLN A 73 -33.88 -20.27 -9.77
C GLN A 73 -33.38 -18.83 -9.85
N SER A 74 -32.82 -18.30 -8.74
CA SER A 74 -32.25 -16.96 -8.72
C SER A 74 -31.15 -16.82 -9.78
N PRO A 75 -31.14 -15.74 -10.57
CA PRO A 75 -30.07 -15.48 -11.53
C PRO A 75 -28.76 -15.02 -10.85
N TYR A 76 -28.79 -14.79 -9.52
CA TYR A 76 -27.66 -14.26 -8.77
C TYR A 76 -26.92 -15.36 -8.01
N PHE A 77 -25.65 -15.57 -8.38
CA PHE A 77 -24.74 -16.44 -7.65
C PHE A 77 -24.28 -15.76 -6.35
N VAL A 78 -24.49 -16.42 -5.21
CA VAL A 78 -24.07 -15.91 -3.90
C VAL A 78 -22.81 -16.67 -3.45
N PRO A 79 -21.60 -16.13 -3.70
CA PRO A 79 -20.37 -16.77 -3.24
C PRO A 79 -20.35 -16.74 -1.71
N ARG A 80 -20.32 -17.92 -1.07
CA ARG A 80 -20.29 -18.03 0.38
C ARG A 80 -19.02 -18.69 0.87
N ASP A 81 -18.16 -17.89 1.49
CA ASP A 81 -17.02 -18.40 2.25
C ASP A 81 -17.47 -18.70 3.68
N THR A 82 -17.61 -19.98 4.00
CA THR A 82 -18.12 -20.42 5.30
C THR A 82 -17.16 -20.19 6.46
N GLU A 83 -15.90 -19.83 6.19
CA GLU A 83 -14.90 -19.49 7.22
C GLU A 83 -14.88 -17.98 7.56
N VAL A 84 -15.66 -17.16 6.85
CA VAL A 84 -15.68 -15.70 7.00
C VAL A 84 -17.01 -15.24 7.62
N SER A 85 -16.96 -14.74 8.86
CA SER A 85 -18.18 -14.39 9.60
C SER A 85 -19.00 -13.26 8.96
N SER A 86 -18.37 -12.35 8.22
CA SER A 86 -19.09 -11.24 7.56
C SER A 86 -20.06 -11.71 6.46
N SER A 87 -19.82 -12.89 5.87
CA SER A 87 -20.74 -13.50 4.89
C SER A 87 -22.10 -13.91 5.49
N PHE A 88 -22.25 -13.85 6.82
CA PHE A 88 -23.44 -14.30 7.54
C PHE A 88 -24.14 -13.17 8.32
N ALA A 89 -23.80 -11.91 8.04
CA ALA A 89 -24.37 -10.76 8.76
C ALA A 89 -25.90 -10.67 8.63
N GLU A 90 -26.46 -10.93 7.44
CA GLU A 90 -27.90 -10.83 7.21
C GLU A 90 -28.68 -11.93 7.95
N ILE A 91 -28.29 -13.20 7.81
CA ILE A 91 -28.94 -14.28 8.57
C ILE A 91 -28.81 -14.06 10.08
N SER A 92 -27.66 -13.57 10.55
CA SER A 92 -27.45 -13.22 11.96
C SER A 92 -28.45 -12.18 12.45
N ARG A 93 -28.68 -11.14 11.64
CA ARG A 93 -29.69 -10.11 11.91
C ARG A 93 -31.10 -10.71 11.93
N GLN A 94 -31.43 -11.56 10.97
CA GLN A 94 -32.75 -12.19 10.87
C GLN A 94 -33.06 -13.11 12.07
N VAL A 95 -32.07 -13.82 12.60
CA VAL A 95 -32.26 -14.65 13.81
C VAL A 95 -32.71 -13.80 14.99
N VAL A 96 -32.06 -12.65 15.20
CA VAL A 96 -32.41 -11.72 16.29
C VAL A 96 -33.77 -11.08 16.06
N LEU A 97 -34.04 -10.60 14.84
CA LEU A 97 -35.31 -9.93 14.51
C LEU A 97 -36.52 -10.84 14.66
N ASN A 98 -36.40 -12.10 14.25
CA ASN A 98 -37.47 -13.08 14.32
C ASN A 98 -37.52 -13.81 15.67
N LYS A 99 -36.61 -13.52 16.60
CA LYS A 99 -36.44 -14.25 17.87
C LYS A 99 -36.35 -15.77 17.64
N ALA A 100 -35.61 -16.15 16.60
CA ALA A 100 -35.46 -17.54 16.20
C ALA A 100 -34.55 -18.31 17.20
N ASP A 101 -34.70 -19.63 17.25
CA ASP A 101 -33.94 -20.50 18.14
C ASP A 101 -32.53 -20.81 17.60
N LEU A 102 -32.37 -20.77 16.28
CA LEU A 102 -31.08 -20.86 15.58
C LEU A 102 -31.21 -20.38 14.13
N GLY A 103 -30.07 -20.09 13.51
CA GLY A 103 -29.94 -19.94 12.05
C GLY A 103 -29.11 -21.06 11.45
N ILE A 104 -29.41 -21.42 10.21
CA ILE A 104 -28.64 -22.38 9.40
C ILE A 104 -28.34 -21.77 8.04
N ALA A 105 -27.09 -21.85 7.62
CA ALA A 105 -26.63 -21.31 6.35
C ALA A 105 -25.76 -22.31 5.61
N PHE A 106 -26.10 -22.60 4.35
CA PHE A 106 -25.36 -23.51 3.48
C PHE A 106 -24.50 -22.76 2.47
N ASP A 107 -23.44 -23.41 1.99
CA ASP A 107 -22.80 -23.03 0.73
C ASP A 107 -23.60 -23.53 -0.48
N VAL A 108 -23.14 -23.17 -1.68
CA VAL A 108 -23.96 -23.27 -2.90
C VAL A 108 -24.25 -24.72 -3.30
N ASP A 109 -23.29 -25.64 -3.13
CA ASP A 109 -23.49 -27.07 -3.41
C ASP A 109 -24.03 -27.85 -2.19
N GLY A 110 -24.07 -27.22 -1.01
CA GLY A 110 -24.75 -27.73 0.17
C GLY A 110 -23.93 -28.73 0.99
N ASP A 111 -22.63 -28.82 0.74
CA ASP A 111 -21.73 -29.75 1.41
C ASP A 111 -21.18 -29.19 2.74
N ARG A 112 -21.30 -27.86 2.95
CA ARG A 112 -20.99 -27.18 4.20
C ARG A 112 -22.22 -26.54 4.81
N ILE A 113 -22.22 -26.46 6.14
CA ILE A 113 -23.24 -25.74 6.90
C ILE A 113 -22.59 -24.94 8.03
N ILE A 114 -23.09 -23.72 8.21
CA ILE A 114 -22.77 -22.83 9.32
C ILE A 114 -24.03 -22.62 10.15
N PHE A 115 -23.83 -22.53 11.47
CA PHE A 115 -24.89 -22.28 12.43
C PHE A 115 -24.77 -20.87 13.00
N ILE A 116 -25.92 -20.27 13.26
CA ILE A 116 -26.06 -19.02 14.02
C ILE A 116 -26.79 -19.38 15.31
N ASP A 117 -26.26 -18.97 16.46
CA ASP A 117 -26.93 -19.22 17.74
C ASP A 117 -28.16 -18.31 17.96
N ASP A 118 -28.91 -18.56 19.03
CA ASP A 118 -30.11 -17.80 19.40
C ASP A 118 -29.86 -16.32 19.73
N GLN A 119 -28.59 -15.89 19.78
CA GLN A 119 -28.17 -14.50 19.99
C GLN A 119 -27.71 -13.85 18.69
N GLY A 120 -27.85 -14.53 17.54
CA GLY A 120 -27.39 -14.03 16.25
C GLY A 120 -25.88 -14.13 16.06
N LYS A 121 -25.17 -14.98 16.82
CA LYS A 121 -23.72 -15.12 16.70
C LYS A 121 -23.36 -16.25 15.74
N TYR A 122 -22.53 -15.91 14.75
CA TYR A 122 -21.89 -16.88 13.84
C TYR A 122 -21.05 -17.90 14.60
N LEU A 123 -21.26 -19.18 14.27
CA LEU A 123 -20.50 -20.30 14.79
C LEU A 123 -19.61 -20.90 13.70
N PRO A 124 -18.27 -20.80 13.82
CA PRO A 124 -17.35 -21.48 12.92
C PRO A 124 -17.54 -23.00 12.95
N GLY A 125 -17.23 -23.66 11.83
CA GLY A 125 -17.22 -25.13 11.71
C GLY A 125 -16.36 -25.81 12.78
N ASP A 126 -15.28 -25.15 13.21
CA ASP A 126 -14.44 -25.56 14.33
C ASP A 126 -15.26 -25.93 15.58
N TYR A 127 -16.27 -25.14 15.91
CA TYR A 127 -17.07 -25.33 17.13
C TYR A 127 -18.28 -26.21 16.87
N SER A 128 -19.00 -26.01 15.76
CA SER A 128 -20.19 -26.81 15.46
C SER A 128 -19.81 -28.29 15.30
N CYS A 129 -18.75 -28.59 14.57
CA CYS A 129 -18.26 -29.95 14.41
C CYS A 129 -17.58 -30.48 15.68
N THR A 130 -17.05 -29.63 16.57
CA THR A 130 -16.57 -30.09 17.89
C THR A 130 -17.72 -30.53 18.80
N LEU A 131 -18.86 -29.85 18.77
CA LEU A 131 -20.07 -30.31 19.48
C LEU A 131 -20.55 -31.66 18.93
N ILE A 132 -20.55 -31.83 17.60
CA ILE A 132 -20.89 -33.11 16.97
C ILE A 132 -19.89 -34.18 17.38
N ALA A 133 -18.60 -33.91 17.25
CA ALA A 133 -17.52 -34.82 17.65
C ALA A 133 -17.67 -35.24 19.12
N LYS A 134 -18.02 -34.33 20.03
CA LYS A 134 -18.27 -34.64 21.46
C LYS A 134 -19.45 -35.62 21.64
N SER A 135 -20.48 -35.50 20.81
CA SER A 135 -21.68 -36.35 20.87
C SER A 135 -21.53 -37.73 20.22
N GLU A 136 -20.63 -37.86 19.24
CA GLU A 136 -20.40 -39.11 18.53
C GLU A 136 -19.77 -40.18 19.44
N VAL A 137 -20.02 -41.46 19.17
CA VAL A 137 -19.47 -42.57 19.98
C VAL A 137 -18.00 -42.86 19.66
N THR A 138 -17.51 -42.43 18.50
CA THR A 138 -16.12 -42.66 18.05
C THR A 138 -15.09 -42.03 18.99
N THR A 139 -13.97 -42.72 19.21
CA THR A 139 -12.82 -42.21 19.98
C THR A 139 -11.81 -41.45 19.11
N SER A 140 -11.79 -41.72 17.81
CA SER A 140 -10.91 -41.11 16.81
C SER A 140 -11.67 -40.08 15.99
N ILE A 141 -11.10 -38.87 15.87
CA ILE A 141 -11.60 -37.76 15.07
C ILE A 141 -10.51 -37.33 14.09
N VAL A 142 -10.87 -37.02 12.86
CA VAL A 142 -9.92 -36.55 11.83
C VAL A 142 -10.29 -35.14 11.38
N THR A 143 -9.33 -34.23 11.38
CA THR A 143 -9.56 -32.84 10.95
C THR A 143 -8.26 -32.18 10.47
N PRO A 144 -8.29 -31.12 9.65
CA PRO A 144 -7.06 -30.46 9.20
C PRO A 144 -6.24 -29.79 10.32
N ILE A 145 -4.99 -29.48 9.99
CA ILE A 145 -4.07 -28.70 10.84
C ILE A 145 -4.53 -27.24 11.08
N SER A 146 -5.38 -26.71 10.20
CA SER A 146 -5.98 -25.37 10.31
C SER A 146 -7.14 -25.28 11.32
N THR A 147 -7.65 -26.42 11.78
CA THR A 147 -8.75 -26.47 12.76
C THR A 147 -8.27 -26.03 14.14
N SER A 148 -9.09 -25.23 14.81
CA SER A 148 -8.92 -24.75 16.18
C SER A 148 -8.57 -25.87 17.17
N SER A 149 -7.86 -25.51 18.24
CA SER A 149 -7.54 -26.40 19.36
C SER A 149 -8.75 -26.73 20.22
N VAL A 150 -9.92 -26.13 19.96
CA VAL A 150 -11.17 -26.46 20.66
C VAL A 150 -11.52 -27.96 20.55
N ILE A 151 -11.19 -28.61 19.43
CA ILE A 151 -11.42 -30.05 19.26
C ILE A 151 -10.54 -30.91 20.18
N ASP A 152 -9.40 -30.39 20.62
CA ASP A 152 -8.50 -31.13 21.50
C ASP A 152 -9.04 -31.16 22.95
N SER A 153 -10.02 -30.31 23.28
CA SER A 153 -10.58 -30.19 24.63
C SER A 153 -11.62 -31.26 24.98
N ILE A 154 -12.06 -32.10 24.03
CA ILE A 154 -13.15 -33.07 24.25
C ILE A 154 -12.65 -34.47 24.64
N GLY A 155 -11.34 -34.64 24.85
CA GLY A 155 -10.74 -35.88 25.35
C GLY A 155 -10.74 -37.05 24.34
N LYS A 156 -10.86 -36.74 23.05
CA LYS A 156 -10.80 -37.73 21.96
C LYS A 156 -9.44 -37.69 21.25
N THR A 157 -9.10 -38.78 20.57
CA THR A 157 -7.86 -38.83 19.77
C THR A 157 -8.08 -38.07 18.47
N VAL A 158 -7.36 -36.96 18.28
CA VAL A 158 -7.48 -36.09 17.10
C VAL A 158 -6.32 -36.33 16.15
N TYR A 159 -6.61 -36.78 14.93
CA TYR A 159 -5.64 -36.94 13.85
C TYR A 159 -5.68 -35.71 12.94
N ARG A 160 -4.56 -34.98 12.89
CA ARG A 160 -4.39 -33.80 12.04
C ARG A 160 -3.97 -34.20 10.63
N THR A 161 -4.51 -33.52 9.62
CA THR A 161 -4.24 -33.75 8.18
C THR A 161 -3.90 -32.44 7.47
N PRO A 162 -3.34 -32.49 6.25
CA PRO A 162 -3.40 -31.35 5.34
C PRO A 162 -4.84 -30.88 5.10
N VAL A 163 -5.01 -29.60 4.77
CA VAL A 163 -6.34 -29.02 4.48
C VAL A 163 -6.88 -29.61 3.18
N GLY A 164 -8.15 -30.05 3.22
CA GLY A 164 -8.83 -30.71 2.12
C GLY A 164 -9.64 -31.91 2.60
N SER A 165 -10.93 -31.95 2.26
CA SER A 165 -11.86 -33.04 2.62
C SER A 165 -11.39 -34.43 2.18
N THR A 166 -10.65 -34.53 1.06
CA THR A 166 -10.09 -35.78 0.56
C THR A 166 -9.00 -36.35 1.47
N HIS A 167 -8.15 -35.49 2.05
CA HIS A 167 -7.14 -35.90 3.03
C HIS A 167 -7.80 -36.37 4.33
N VAL A 168 -8.84 -35.67 4.79
CA VAL A 168 -9.63 -36.06 5.95
C VAL A 168 -10.28 -37.43 5.71
N ALA A 169 -10.97 -37.61 4.59
CA ALA A 169 -11.63 -38.87 4.24
C ALA A 169 -10.64 -40.05 4.12
N ALA A 170 -9.49 -39.84 3.50
CA ALA A 170 -8.44 -40.86 3.38
C ALA A 170 -7.92 -41.28 4.77
N LYS A 171 -7.61 -40.30 5.64
CA LYS A 171 -7.13 -40.57 6.98
C LYS A 171 -8.20 -41.21 7.87
N MET A 172 -9.48 -40.86 7.70
CA MET A 172 -10.58 -41.54 8.38
C MET A 172 -10.63 -43.03 8.05
N LYS A 173 -10.47 -43.40 6.77
CA LYS A 173 -10.39 -44.81 6.36
C LYS A 173 -9.18 -45.52 6.96
N GLU A 174 -8.03 -44.86 6.98
CA GLU A 174 -6.78 -45.40 7.54
C GLU A 174 -6.91 -45.72 9.04
N VAL A 175 -7.47 -44.81 9.84
CA VAL A 175 -7.55 -44.95 11.30
C VAL A 175 -8.88 -45.51 11.80
N GLY A 176 -9.79 -45.87 10.89
CA GLY A 176 -11.13 -46.35 11.21
C GLY A 176 -12.02 -45.31 11.92
N ALA A 177 -11.78 -44.01 11.72
CA ALA A 177 -12.57 -42.96 12.34
C ALA A 177 -13.97 -42.86 11.69
N LYS A 178 -15.00 -42.79 12.53
CA LYS A 178 -16.39 -42.66 12.05
C LYS A 178 -16.82 -41.23 11.74
N PHE A 179 -16.10 -40.25 12.30
CA PHE A 179 -16.37 -38.84 12.08
C PHE A 179 -15.06 -38.08 11.80
N GLY A 180 -15.11 -37.22 10.80
CA GLY A 180 -14.09 -36.22 10.53
C GLY A 180 -14.75 -34.96 9.99
N PHE A 181 -14.02 -33.85 9.97
CA PHE A 181 -14.59 -32.59 9.51
C PHE A 181 -13.52 -31.58 9.10
N GLU A 182 -13.93 -30.60 8.30
CA GLU A 182 -13.16 -29.39 8.01
C GLU A 182 -13.72 -28.18 8.80
N PRO A 183 -12.88 -27.20 9.16
CA PRO A 183 -13.30 -26.07 10.00
C PRO A 183 -14.26 -25.10 9.28
N ASN A 184 -14.51 -25.32 7.99
CA ASN A 184 -15.48 -24.64 7.15
C ASN A 184 -16.93 -25.14 7.32
N GLY A 185 -17.19 -26.06 8.26
CA GLY A 185 -18.53 -26.57 8.56
C GLY A 185 -18.90 -27.85 7.80
N GLY A 186 -17.95 -28.45 7.08
CA GLY A 186 -18.16 -29.71 6.37
C GLY A 186 -17.88 -30.94 7.24
N GLY A 187 -18.92 -31.54 7.82
CA GLY A 187 -18.84 -32.81 8.54
C GLY A 187 -18.86 -34.02 7.60
N ILE A 188 -18.04 -35.04 7.88
CA ILE A 188 -17.89 -36.28 7.12
C ILE A 188 -18.25 -37.46 8.02
N PHE A 189 -19.23 -38.26 7.62
CA PHE A 189 -19.78 -39.36 8.42
C PHE A 189 -19.57 -40.69 7.69
N ALA A 190 -18.67 -41.54 8.21
CA ALA A 190 -18.25 -42.77 7.55
C ALA A 190 -19.40 -43.76 7.28
N ASP A 191 -20.46 -43.73 8.11
CA ASP A 191 -21.63 -44.60 7.97
C ASP A 191 -22.64 -44.08 6.92
N ILE A 192 -22.42 -42.88 6.37
CA ILE A 192 -23.22 -42.29 5.30
C ILE A 192 -22.39 -42.25 4.01
N ALA A 193 -21.36 -41.41 3.99
CA ALA A 193 -20.46 -41.24 2.86
C ALA A 193 -19.14 -40.59 3.33
N TYR A 194 -18.05 -40.91 2.63
CA TYR A 194 -16.76 -40.25 2.82
C TYR A 194 -16.69 -38.92 2.05
N GLY A 195 -17.73 -38.11 2.18
CA GLY A 195 -17.87 -36.76 1.64
C GLY A 195 -18.45 -35.84 2.71
N ARG A 196 -18.27 -34.53 2.53
CA ARG A 196 -18.87 -33.53 3.43
C ARG A 196 -20.38 -33.50 3.16
N ASP A 197 -21.17 -33.35 4.21
CA ASP A 197 -22.62 -33.35 4.10
C ASP A 197 -23.24 -32.36 5.09
N GLY A 198 -23.73 -31.22 4.57
CA GLY A 198 -24.37 -30.20 5.38
C GLY A 198 -25.71 -30.64 5.97
N GLY A 199 -26.47 -31.48 5.27
CA GLY A 199 -27.79 -31.94 5.73
C GLY A 199 -27.68 -32.92 6.89
N VAL A 200 -26.77 -33.88 6.81
CA VAL A 200 -26.47 -34.79 7.92
C VAL A 200 -25.90 -34.02 9.10
N THR A 201 -25.01 -33.05 8.85
CA THR A 201 -24.46 -32.17 9.89
C THR A 201 -25.57 -31.38 10.61
N LEU A 202 -26.58 -30.89 9.89
CA LEU A 202 -27.77 -30.27 10.46
C LEU A 202 -28.53 -31.23 11.39
N ILE A 203 -28.89 -32.42 10.90
CA ILE A 203 -29.69 -33.38 11.68
C ILE A 203 -28.96 -33.77 12.97
N LYS A 204 -27.64 -33.99 12.90
CA LYS A 204 -26.80 -34.26 14.08
C LYS A 204 -26.85 -33.12 15.08
N MET A 205 -26.76 -31.87 14.63
CA MET A 205 -26.88 -30.71 15.52
C MET A 205 -28.27 -30.61 16.16
N LEU A 206 -29.35 -30.85 15.41
CA LEU A 206 -30.72 -30.85 15.95
C LEU A 206 -30.92 -31.95 17.01
N ASN A 207 -30.39 -33.15 16.79
CA ASN A 207 -30.39 -34.23 17.78
C ASN A 207 -29.67 -33.83 19.08
N ILE A 208 -28.53 -33.14 18.97
CA ILE A 208 -27.77 -32.63 20.12
C ILE A 208 -28.59 -31.57 20.89
N LEU A 209 -29.20 -30.62 20.19
CA LEU A 209 -30.04 -29.59 20.82
C LEU A 209 -31.25 -30.21 21.53
N LYS A 210 -31.89 -31.21 20.91
CA LYS A 210 -33.03 -31.94 21.51
C LYS A 210 -32.60 -32.68 22.77
N LYS A 211 -31.52 -33.47 22.68
CA LYS A 211 -31.03 -34.30 23.79
C LYS A 211 -30.57 -33.46 24.97
N SER A 212 -29.85 -32.38 24.70
CA SER A 212 -29.32 -31.48 25.73
C SER A 212 -30.39 -30.60 26.37
N LYS A 213 -31.48 -30.31 25.65
CA LYS A 213 -32.50 -29.30 26.02
C LYS A 213 -31.91 -27.91 26.29
N LYS A 214 -30.71 -27.64 25.76
CA LYS A 214 -30.01 -26.36 25.86
C LYS A 214 -30.12 -25.63 24.54
N LYS A 215 -30.03 -24.30 24.61
CA LYS A 215 -29.86 -23.47 23.43
C LYS A 215 -28.45 -23.63 22.86
N LEU A 216 -28.27 -23.32 21.57
CA LEU A 216 -26.97 -23.44 20.91
C LEU A 216 -25.91 -22.56 21.59
N SER A 217 -26.25 -21.31 21.96
CA SER A 217 -25.34 -20.42 22.70
C SER A 217 -24.86 -21.03 24.03
N GLY A 218 -25.74 -21.74 24.73
CA GLY A 218 -25.43 -22.42 25.99
C GLY A 218 -24.48 -23.60 25.82
N LEU A 219 -24.62 -24.38 24.74
CA LEU A 219 -23.70 -25.49 24.44
C LEU A 219 -22.31 -24.98 24.05
N ILE A 220 -22.23 -23.91 23.27
CA ILE A 220 -20.95 -23.32 22.85
C ILE A 220 -20.19 -22.76 24.06
N ALA A 221 -20.91 -22.17 25.03
CA ALA A 221 -20.31 -21.61 26.25
C ALA A 221 -19.59 -22.65 27.13
N GLU A 222 -19.83 -23.94 26.91
CA GLU A 222 -19.13 -25.04 27.61
C GLU A 222 -17.77 -25.39 26.99
N LEU A 223 -17.47 -24.87 25.79
CA LEU A 223 -16.20 -25.11 25.10
C LEU A 223 -15.21 -23.98 25.38
N PRO A 224 -13.89 -24.25 25.34
CA PRO A 224 -12.87 -23.20 25.39
C PRO A 224 -13.10 -22.15 24.30
N LYS A 225 -12.98 -20.88 24.70
CA LYS A 225 -13.22 -19.75 23.80
C LYS A 225 -11.90 -19.27 23.19
N TYR A 226 -11.76 -19.54 21.91
CA TYR A 226 -10.72 -19.01 21.05
C TYR A 226 -11.28 -18.04 20.01
N HIS A 227 -10.51 -17.00 19.74
CA HIS A 227 -10.70 -16.04 18.67
C HIS A 227 -9.84 -16.46 17.48
N LEU A 228 -10.49 -16.64 16.33
CA LEU A 228 -9.87 -17.08 15.09
C LEU A 228 -9.70 -15.89 14.16
N PHE A 229 -8.57 -15.83 13.47
CA PHE A 229 -8.33 -14.94 12.35
C PHE A 229 -7.97 -15.81 11.14
N ARG A 230 -8.66 -15.58 10.02
CA ARG A 230 -8.44 -16.31 8.77
C ARG A 230 -8.55 -15.32 7.64
N GLU A 231 -7.42 -15.00 7.04
CA GLU A 231 -7.38 -14.12 5.89
C GLU A 231 -6.40 -14.64 4.85
N LYS A 232 -6.49 -14.06 3.66
CA LYS A 232 -5.71 -14.45 2.50
C LYS A 232 -5.25 -13.23 1.72
N THR A 233 -4.21 -13.43 0.93
CA THR A 233 -3.69 -12.45 -0.03
C THR A 233 -3.31 -13.17 -1.30
N ASP A 234 -3.43 -12.49 -2.45
CA ASP A 234 -2.92 -13.02 -3.72
C ASP A 234 -1.41 -13.25 -3.60
N CYS A 235 -0.96 -14.41 -4.06
CA CYS A 235 0.42 -14.85 -3.89
C CYS A 235 0.76 -15.87 -4.97
N PRO A 236 1.66 -15.55 -5.90
CA PRO A 236 2.14 -16.49 -6.90
C PRO A 236 2.76 -17.75 -6.27
N PHE A 237 2.53 -18.91 -6.87
CA PHE A 237 2.98 -20.21 -6.34
C PHE A 237 4.50 -20.27 -6.12
N ASP A 238 5.29 -19.61 -6.96
CA ASP A 238 6.76 -19.56 -6.88
C ASP A 238 7.28 -18.81 -5.65
N LYS A 239 6.42 -18.04 -4.96
CA LYS A 239 6.76 -17.31 -3.73
C LYS A 239 6.57 -18.11 -2.45
N PHE A 240 5.86 -19.22 -2.49
CA PHE A 240 5.50 -19.97 -1.28
C PHE A 240 6.73 -20.43 -0.50
N GLN A 241 7.73 -20.98 -1.19
CA GLN A 241 8.95 -21.49 -0.53
C GLN A 241 9.72 -20.36 0.16
N GLN A 242 9.90 -19.22 -0.51
CA GLN A 242 10.56 -18.04 0.05
C GLN A 242 9.87 -17.57 1.34
N ILE A 243 8.53 -17.57 1.34
CA ILE A 243 7.74 -17.21 2.52
C ILE A 243 7.96 -18.22 3.64
N TYR A 244 7.89 -19.53 3.35
CA TYR A 244 8.08 -20.57 4.36
C TYR A 244 9.46 -20.51 5.01
N ASP A 245 10.52 -20.28 4.23
CA ASP A 245 11.88 -20.19 4.75
C ASP A 245 12.04 -18.96 5.67
N THR A 246 11.49 -17.82 5.27
CA THR A 246 11.48 -16.59 6.09
C THR A 246 10.71 -16.79 7.39
N VAL A 247 9.56 -17.49 7.34
CA VAL A 247 8.76 -17.80 8.54
C VAL A 247 9.53 -18.73 9.47
N ARG A 248 10.19 -19.78 8.94
CA ARG A 248 11.02 -20.69 9.76
C ARG A 248 12.14 -19.96 10.48
N GLU A 249 12.80 -19.04 9.79
CA GLU A 249 13.87 -18.22 10.38
C GLU A 249 13.32 -17.32 11.50
N LYS A 250 12.24 -16.57 11.21
CA LYS A 250 11.60 -15.65 12.16
C LYS A 250 11.12 -16.36 13.44
N TYR A 251 10.60 -17.57 13.31
CA TYR A 251 10.04 -18.36 14.41
C TYR A 251 10.92 -19.56 14.82
N SER A 252 12.23 -19.46 14.61
CA SER A 252 13.20 -20.53 14.89
C SER A 252 13.20 -21.03 16.34
N ASN A 253 12.78 -20.19 17.29
CA ASN A 253 12.68 -20.54 18.71
C ASN A 253 11.31 -21.14 19.11
N SER A 254 10.36 -21.25 18.18
CA SER A 254 9.03 -21.79 18.41
C SER A 254 8.92 -23.23 17.89
N LYS A 255 7.97 -23.99 18.43
CA LYS A 255 7.67 -25.32 17.89
C LYS A 255 6.95 -25.17 16.55
N ILE A 256 7.55 -25.73 15.50
CA ILE A 256 7.01 -25.68 14.13
C ILE A 256 6.45 -27.05 13.74
N THR A 257 5.30 -27.07 13.07
CA THR A 257 4.74 -28.23 12.39
C THR A 257 4.54 -27.90 10.91
N ASP A 258 5.14 -28.70 10.03
CA ASP A 258 5.20 -28.50 8.58
C ASP A 258 4.35 -29.50 7.78
N LEU A 259 3.22 -29.92 8.35
CA LEU A 259 2.31 -30.88 7.72
C LEU A 259 1.64 -30.33 6.44
N ASP A 260 1.27 -29.05 6.45
CA ASP A 260 0.65 -28.35 5.31
C ASP A 260 0.78 -26.84 5.51
N GLY A 261 1.85 -26.26 4.94
CA GLY A 261 2.34 -24.94 5.31
C GLY A 261 3.21 -24.97 6.56
N ILE A 262 3.35 -23.83 7.24
CA ILE A 262 4.16 -23.68 8.46
C ILE A 262 3.26 -23.25 9.61
N LYS A 263 2.91 -24.19 10.51
CA LYS A 263 2.22 -23.89 11.77
C LYS A 263 3.23 -23.66 12.87
N VAL A 264 3.17 -22.49 13.47
CA VAL A 264 4.00 -22.07 14.59
C VAL A 264 3.16 -22.07 15.87
N ASP A 265 3.57 -22.85 16.85
CA ASP A 265 3.01 -22.84 18.21
C ASP A 265 3.71 -21.73 19.02
N LEU A 266 2.93 -20.77 19.49
CA LEU A 266 3.38 -19.61 20.25
C LEU A 266 3.20 -19.82 21.78
N GLY A 267 2.73 -21.00 22.19
CA GLY A 267 2.38 -21.30 23.58
C GLY A 267 1.04 -20.68 24.01
N GLN A 268 0.56 -21.06 25.20
CA GLN A 268 -0.68 -20.51 25.78
C GLN A 268 -1.93 -20.64 24.87
N ASP A 269 -2.04 -21.76 24.15
CA ASP A 269 -3.07 -22.01 23.13
C ASP A 269 -3.08 -21.00 21.96
N GLU A 270 -1.98 -20.28 21.74
CA GLU A 270 -1.79 -19.40 20.59
C GLU A 270 -1.00 -20.10 19.50
N TRP A 271 -1.47 -19.98 18.26
CA TRP A 271 -0.73 -20.46 17.10
C TRP A 271 -1.03 -19.62 15.87
N ILE A 272 -0.08 -19.62 14.93
CA ILE A 272 -0.21 -19.01 13.61
C ILE A 272 0.18 -20.04 12.53
N LEU A 273 -0.59 -20.15 11.46
CA LEU A 273 -0.33 -21.03 10.33
C LEU A 273 -0.23 -20.21 9.05
N PHE A 274 0.91 -20.32 8.38
CA PHE A 274 1.20 -19.75 7.08
C PHE A 274 1.06 -20.84 6.02
N ARG A 275 0.12 -20.68 5.08
CA ARG A 275 -0.19 -21.74 4.12
C ARG A 275 -0.52 -21.19 2.74
N GLY A 276 0.29 -21.56 1.75
CA GLY A 276 -0.04 -21.41 0.33
C GLY A 276 -1.23 -22.30 -0.05
N SER A 277 -2.15 -21.78 -0.86
CA SER A 277 -3.27 -22.58 -1.36
C SER A 277 -2.81 -23.52 -2.47
N GLY A 278 -3.33 -24.75 -2.48
CA GLY A 278 -3.04 -25.72 -3.54
C GLY A 278 -3.86 -25.50 -4.82
N ASN A 279 -4.96 -24.76 -4.73
CA ASN A 279 -5.97 -24.67 -5.80
C ASN A 279 -6.01 -23.30 -6.49
N ALA A 280 -5.36 -22.29 -5.89
CA ALA A 280 -5.37 -20.92 -6.39
C ALA A 280 -4.06 -20.20 -5.99
N PRO A 281 -3.61 -19.19 -6.74
CA PRO A 281 -2.43 -18.39 -6.42
C PRO A 281 -2.73 -17.41 -5.27
N GLU A 282 -3.03 -17.96 -4.10
CA GLU A 282 -3.35 -17.23 -2.88
C GLU A 282 -2.58 -17.84 -1.70
N PHE A 283 -2.22 -17.01 -0.72
CA PHE A 283 -1.56 -17.41 0.51
C PHE A 283 -2.42 -17.02 1.70
N ARG A 284 -2.62 -17.96 2.61
CA ARG A 284 -3.52 -17.85 3.75
C ARG A 284 -2.73 -17.76 5.05
N VAL A 285 -3.24 -16.93 5.96
CA VAL A 285 -2.75 -16.80 7.33
C VAL A 285 -3.91 -17.12 8.27
N PHE A 286 -3.71 -18.15 9.10
CA PHE A 286 -4.65 -18.56 10.13
C PHE A 286 -4.05 -18.28 11.50
N VAL A 287 -4.81 -17.72 12.42
CA VAL A 287 -4.37 -17.51 13.81
C VAL A 287 -5.45 -17.95 14.77
N GLN A 288 -5.01 -18.47 15.90
CA GLN A 288 -5.82 -18.66 17.09
C GLN A 288 -5.19 -17.92 18.28
N SER A 289 -6.02 -17.28 19.10
CA SER A 289 -5.65 -16.79 20.43
C SER A 289 -6.88 -16.79 21.35
N SER A 290 -6.65 -16.86 22.66
CA SER A 290 -7.70 -16.62 23.67
C SER A 290 -8.11 -15.13 23.76
N ASN A 291 -7.33 -14.22 23.17
CA ASN A 291 -7.57 -12.78 23.14
C ASN A 291 -7.87 -12.28 21.72
N VAL A 292 -8.98 -11.56 21.56
CA VAL A 292 -9.44 -11.07 20.24
C VAL A 292 -8.47 -10.07 19.59
N GLN A 293 -7.95 -9.11 20.35
CA GLN A 293 -7.01 -8.12 19.83
C GLN A 293 -5.68 -8.77 19.46
N ARG A 294 -5.26 -9.80 20.20
CA ARG A 294 -4.05 -10.57 19.94
C ARG A 294 -4.17 -11.40 18.68
N ALA A 295 -5.29 -12.11 18.48
CA ALA A 295 -5.57 -12.85 17.25
C ALA A 295 -5.52 -11.94 16.02
N GLN A 296 -6.19 -10.77 16.08
CA GLN A 296 -6.19 -9.78 15.00
C GLN A 296 -4.79 -9.23 14.73
N ARG A 297 -4.05 -8.83 15.76
CA ARG A 297 -2.70 -8.28 15.61
C ARG A 297 -1.74 -9.29 14.98
N LEU A 298 -1.69 -10.51 15.51
CA LEU A 298 -0.84 -11.59 14.98
C LEU A 298 -1.21 -11.93 13.53
N GLY A 299 -2.51 -11.95 13.21
CA GLY A 299 -3.00 -12.19 11.86
C GLY A 299 -2.53 -11.12 10.88
N GLN A 300 -2.67 -9.84 11.25
CA GLN A 300 -2.23 -8.71 10.44
C GLN A 300 -0.70 -8.63 10.31
N GLU A 301 0.05 -8.91 11.37
CA GLU A 301 1.52 -9.02 11.32
C GLU A 301 1.96 -10.16 10.38
N GLY A 302 1.27 -11.31 10.42
CA GLY A 302 1.52 -12.43 9.51
C GLY A 302 1.24 -12.09 8.05
N LEU A 303 0.10 -11.46 7.76
CA LEU A 303 -0.22 -10.99 6.41
C LEU A 303 0.76 -9.92 5.92
N SER A 304 1.15 -8.98 6.79
CA SER A 304 2.12 -7.94 6.46
C SER A 304 3.47 -8.54 6.10
N LEU A 305 3.92 -9.56 6.84
CA LEU A 305 5.13 -10.33 6.50
C LEU A 305 5.02 -10.94 5.10
N VAL A 306 3.92 -11.63 4.79
CA VAL A 306 3.69 -12.21 3.46
C VAL A 306 3.70 -11.12 2.38
N LYS A 307 2.95 -10.03 2.56
CA LYS A 307 2.87 -8.91 1.63
C LYS A 307 4.22 -8.21 1.42
N SER A 308 5.05 -8.11 2.46
CA SER A 308 6.39 -7.53 2.34
C SER A 308 7.31 -8.35 1.43
N LEU A 309 7.10 -9.66 1.33
CA LEU A 309 7.85 -10.55 0.45
C LEU A 309 7.31 -10.54 -0.98
N LEU A 310 6.02 -10.22 -1.14
CA LEU A 310 5.33 -10.10 -2.44
C LEU A 310 5.56 -8.74 -3.12
N HIS A 311 5.42 -7.66 -2.35
CA HIS A 311 5.46 -6.28 -2.81
C HIS A 311 6.72 -5.54 -2.36
N ARG A 312 7.80 -6.25 -2.05
CA ARG A 312 9.12 -5.66 -2.26
C ARG A 312 9.15 -5.27 -3.74
N VAL A 313 8.82 -4.00 -4.04
CA VAL A 313 9.33 -3.32 -5.22
C VAL A 313 10.79 -3.74 -5.21
N ARG A 314 11.19 -4.59 -6.16
CA ARG A 314 12.59 -4.98 -6.23
C ARG A 314 13.32 -3.64 -6.19
N PRO A 315 14.20 -3.38 -5.21
CA PRO A 315 15.06 -2.20 -5.30
C PRO A 315 15.60 -2.24 -6.72
N TYR A 316 15.48 -1.11 -7.44
CA TYR A 316 15.90 -0.95 -8.83
C TYR A 316 17.07 -1.89 -9.04
N ALA A 317 16.87 -2.93 -9.86
CA ALA A 317 17.80 -4.06 -9.91
C ALA A 317 19.19 -3.48 -9.98
N SER A 318 20.08 -3.87 -9.06
CA SER A 318 21.44 -3.35 -8.98
C SER A 318 22.12 -3.62 -10.31
N GLY A 319 21.98 -2.69 -11.24
CA GLY A 319 22.77 -2.63 -12.44
C GLY A 319 24.17 -2.26 -11.98
N SER A 320 25.19 -2.64 -12.76
CA SER A 320 26.43 -1.87 -12.74
C SER A 320 26.06 -0.38 -12.70
N GLY A 321 26.56 0.42 -11.74
CA GLY A 321 26.23 1.85 -11.58
C GLY A 321 26.39 2.65 -12.87
N THR A 322 25.40 2.53 -13.75
CA THR A 322 25.42 3.07 -15.10
C THR A 322 24.75 4.41 -15.03
N ASP A 323 25.41 5.41 -15.59
CA ASP A 323 24.82 6.72 -15.83
C ASP A 323 24.34 6.77 -17.28
N SER A 324 23.27 6.02 -17.61
CA SER A 324 22.86 5.79 -19.00
C SER A 324 22.48 7.07 -19.75
N LEU A 325 22.03 8.08 -19.01
CA LEU A 325 21.67 9.39 -19.54
C LEU A 325 22.75 10.45 -19.26
N ASN A 326 23.95 10.11 -18.77
CA ASN A 326 25.00 11.10 -18.52
C ASN A 326 24.57 12.27 -17.60
N ILE A 327 23.87 11.93 -16.51
CA ILE A 327 23.48 12.84 -15.43
C ILE A 327 24.69 13.55 -14.83
N LEU A 328 25.80 12.83 -14.59
CA LEU A 328 27.03 13.42 -14.08
C LEU A 328 27.54 14.53 -15.00
N GLY A 329 27.51 14.30 -16.32
CA GLY A 329 27.87 15.32 -17.30
C GLY A 329 27.00 16.57 -17.20
N SER A 330 25.69 16.42 -16.99
CA SER A 330 24.81 17.58 -16.76
C SER A 330 25.09 18.31 -15.45
N ILE A 331 25.44 17.58 -14.38
CA ILE A 331 25.83 18.18 -13.09
C ILE A 331 27.11 19.00 -13.26
N GLN A 332 28.13 18.43 -13.93
CA GLN A 332 29.40 19.09 -14.21
C GLN A 332 29.22 20.33 -15.09
N ALA A 333 28.26 20.31 -16.00
CA ALA A 333 27.98 21.39 -16.94
C ALA A 333 27.10 22.53 -16.35
N LEU A 334 26.60 22.41 -15.12
CA LEU A 334 25.79 23.46 -14.47
C LEU A 334 26.42 24.87 -14.50
N PRO A 335 27.73 25.06 -14.23
CA PRO A 335 28.37 26.37 -14.37
C PRO A 335 28.30 26.92 -15.81
N ASP A 336 28.38 26.05 -16.81
CA ASP A 336 28.30 26.43 -18.22
C ASP A 336 26.87 26.77 -18.64
N GLN A 337 25.86 26.12 -18.06
CA GLN A 337 24.46 26.54 -18.17
C GLN A 337 24.29 27.99 -17.69
N CYS A 338 24.81 28.31 -16.50
CA CYS A 338 24.78 29.68 -15.96
C CYS A 338 25.51 30.67 -16.88
N ALA A 339 26.72 30.32 -17.35
CA ALA A 339 27.51 31.16 -18.23
C ALA A 339 26.80 31.45 -19.56
N GLN A 340 26.19 30.43 -20.16
CA GLN A 340 25.42 30.56 -21.38
C GLN A 340 24.28 31.56 -21.20
N VAL A 341 23.46 31.38 -20.16
CA VAL A 341 22.36 32.31 -19.88
C VAL A 341 22.85 33.74 -19.67
N ILE A 342 23.91 33.93 -18.87
CA ILE A 342 24.45 35.28 -18.61
C ILE A 342 24.85 35.97 -19.92
N SER A 343 25.39 35.23 -20.89
CA SER A 343 25.79 35.78 -22.20
C SER A 343 24.62 36.08 -23.14
N GLU A 344 23.56 35.27 -23.10
CA GLU A 344 22.44 35.33 -24.05
C GLU A 344 21.29 36.22 -23.56
N ILE A 345 20.97 36.16 -22.26
CA ILE A 345 19.74 36.73 -21.69
C ILE A 345 19.66 38.25 -21.81
N ALA A 346 20.79 38.94 -22.03
CA ALA A 346 20.81 40.37 -22.29
C ALA A 346 20.06 40.74 -23.59
N GLN A 347 20.00 39.82 -24.55
CA GLN A 347 19.34 40.00 -25.85
C GLN A 347 17.86 39.61 -25.82
N ALA A 348 17.41 38.89 -24.80
CA ALA A 348 16.01 38.49 -24.66
C ALA A 348 15.07 39.70 -24.51
N THR A 349 13.86 39.61 -25.06
CA THR A 349 12.83 40.64 -24.87
C THR A 349 12.21 40.50 -23.48
N VAL A 350 11.97 41.62 -22.79
CA VAL A 350 11.26 41.64 -21.50
C VAL A 350 9.94 42.38 -21.64
N PRO A 351 8.91 42.08 -20.82
CA PRO A 351 7.63 42.78 -20.89
C PRO A 351 7.82 44.27 -20.60
N SER A 352 7.23 45.14 -21.43
CA SER A 352 7.49 46.59 -21.41
C SER A 352 7.14 47.26 -20.08
N SER A 353 6.18 46.71 -19.33
CA SER A 353 5.73 47.25 -18.03
C SER A 353 6.14 46.35 -16.86
N CYS A 354 7.10 45.44 -17.03
CA CYS A 354 7.45 44.48 -15.97
C CYS A 354 8.05 45.13 -14.72
N SER A 355 8.53 46.37 -14.79
CA SER A 355 9.00 47.14 -13.63
C SER A 355 7.88 47.78 -12.80
N LEU A 356 6.64 47.77 -13.30
CA LEU A 356 5.46 48.38 -12.68
C LEU A 356 4.49 47.35 -12.10
N VAL A 357 4.91 46.08 -12.01
CA VAL A 357 4.09 45.00 -11.46
C VAL A 357 4.10 45.04 -9.93
N ASN A 358 3.01 44.58 -9.32
CA ASN A 358 2.86 44.52 -7.87
C ASN A 358 3.20 43.14 -7.30
N ASN A 359 3.28 42.13 -8.14
CA ASN A 359 3.55 40.74 -7.76
C ASN A 359 4.04 39.93 -8.95
N ILE A 360 4.63 38.78 -8.65
CA ILE A 360 5.16 37.81 -9.61
C ILE A 360 4.47 36.47 -9.40
N VAL A 361 4.08 35.80 -10.48
CA VAL A 361 3.66 34.40 -10.48
C VAL A 361 4.61 33.62 -11.37
N ILE A 362 5.25 32.58 -10.83
CA ILE A 362 6.03 31.64 -11.63
C ILE A 362 5.20 30.36 -11.77
N SER A 363 4.85 30.02 -13.00
CA SER A 363 4.12 28.80 -13.34
C SER A 363 5.06 27.78 -13.98
N GLY A 364 5.14 26.60 -13.39
CA GLY A 364 5.94 25.49 -13.89
C GLY A 364 5.61 24.20 -13.13
N MET A 365 6.00 23.05 -13.68
CA MET A 365 5.78 21.73 -13.05
C MET A 365 7.10 20.99 -12.83
N GLY A 366 7.17 20.19 -11.76
CA GLY A 366 8.34 19.38 -11.44
C GLY A 366 9.62 20.22 -11.44
N GLY A 367 10.59 19.81 -12.27
CA GLY A 367 11.86 20.52 -12.47
C GLY A 367 11.68 22.01 -12.79
N SER A 368 10.71 22.37 -13.64
CA SER A 368 10.54 23.75 -14.11
C SER A 368 9.87 24.70 -13.13
N ALA A 369 9.39 24.19 -12.00
CA ALA A 369 8.96 24.99 -10.85
C ALA A 369 10.10 25.33 -9.89
N LEU A 370 11.21 24.58 -9.94
CA LEU A 370 12.27 24.65 -8.94
C LEU A 370 13.00 25.99 -8.98
N GLY A 371 13.26 26.53 -10.18
CA GLY A 371 13.82 27.88 -10.33
C GLY A 371 12.99 28.93 -9.59
N GLY A 372 11.66 28.85 -9.69
CA GLY A 372 10.75 29.75 -9.00
C GLY A 372 10.76 29.59 -7.49
N ARG A 373 10.88 28.36 -6.97
CA ARG A 373 11.00 28.11 -5.51
C ARG A 373 12.29 28.68 -4.94
N VAL A 374 13.39 28.60 -5.69
CA VAL A 374 14.66 29.23 -5.32
C VAL A 374 14.46 30.74 -5.25
N MET A 375 13.88 31.37 -6.28
CA MET A 375 13.60 32.81 -6.28
C MET A 375 12.72 33.25 -5.11
N ALA A 376 11.65 32.50 -4.84
CA ALA A 376 10.75 32.75 -3.73
C ALA A 376 11.43 32.68 -2.36
N SER A 377 12.50 31.89 -2.22
CA SER A 377 13.24 31.81 -0.97
C SER A 377 14.21 32.97 -0.77
N LEU A 378 14.66 33.63 -1.84
CA LEU A 378 15.53 34.81 -1.77
C LEU A 378 14.80 36.11 -1.33
N GLU A 379 13.52 35.99 -0.96
CA GLU A 379 12.57 37.09 -0.70
C GLU A 379 13.10 38.19 0.22
N ARG A 380 13.59 37.84 1.41
CA ARG A 380 13.96 38.81 2.44
C ARG A 380 15.08 39.78 2.04
N GLN A 381 15.95 39.37 1.11
CA GLN A 381 17.21 40.06 0.83
C GLN A 381 17.28 40.66 -0.57
N THR A 382 16.43 40.19 -1.49
CA THR A 382 16.55 40.55 -2.91
C THR A 382 15.26 41.01 -3.56
N LEU A 383 14.09 40.42 -3.24
CA LEU A 383 12.83 40.72 -3.92
C LEU A 383 12.21 42.04 -3.45
N ARG A 384 11.66 42.81 -4.40
CA ARG A 384 10.93 44.06 -4.14
C ARG A 384 9.41 43.88 -4.14
N VAL A 385 8.92 42.79 -4.71
CA VAL A 385 7.50 42.45 -4.82
C VAL A 385 7.30 40.98 -4.44
N PRO A 386 6.13 40.61 -3.90
CA PRO A 386 5.84 39.22 -3.55
C PRO A 386 5.84 38.32 -4.77
N ILE A 387 6.23 37.07 -4.55
CA ILE A 387 6.28 36.03 -5.58
C ILE A 387 5.49 34.80 -5.13
N ALA A 388 4.70 34.25 -6.04
CA ALA A 388 4.01 32.99 -5.85
C ALA A 388 4.48 31.98 -6.89
N VAL A 389 4.74 30.75 -6.46
CA VAL A 389 5.01 29.62 -7.36
C VAL A 389 3.72 28.83 -7.52
N SER A 390 3.21 28.72 -8.75
CA SER A 390 2.01 27.95 -9.09
C SER A 390 2.40 26.68 -9.83
N THR A 391 1.96 25.54 -9.31
CA THR A 391 2.08 24.21 -9.92
C THR A 391 0.69 23.66 -10.27
N GLU A 392 -0.24 24.54 -10.62
CA GLU A 392 -1.65 24.26 -10.86
C GLU A 392 -2.05 24.64 -12.30
N TYR A 393 -3.19 24.13 -12.77
CA TYR A 393 -3.77 24.44 -14.09
C TYR A 393 -4.26 25.89 -14.22
N HIS A 394 -4.45 26.59 -13.09
CA HIS A 394 -5.02 27.93 -13.02
C HIS A 394 -4.07 28.92 -12.34
N LEU A 395 -4.18 30.18 -12.75
CA LEU A 395 -3.52 31.29 -12.08
C LEU A 395 -4.20 31.62 -10.74
N PRO A 396 -3.43 32.05 -9.72
CA PRO A 396 -4.00 32.66 -8.52
C PRO A 396 -4.97 33.80 -8.86
N ASN A 397 -6.04 33.94 -8.07
CA ASN A 397 -7.08 34.94 -8.33
C ASN A 397 -6.58 36.39 -8.32
N PHE A 398 -5.46 36.68 -7.66
CA PHE A 398 -4.87 38.02 -7.67
C PHE A 398 -4.16 38.37 -8.98
N ALA A 399 -3.89 37.39 -9.85
CA ALA A 399 -3.14 37.61 -11.09
C ALA A 399 -3.97 38.43 -12.10
N ASN A 400 -3.38 39.53 -12.56
CA ASN A 400 -4.00 40.55 -13.42
C ASN A 400 -2.94 41.33 -14.23
N GLU A 401 -3.30 42.44 -14.85
CA GLU A 401 -2.42 43.27 -15.68
C GLU A 401 -1.20 43.86 -14.95
N LYS A 402 -1.24 43.90 -13.61
CA LYS A 402 -0.13 44.30 -12.73
C LYS A 402 0.65 43.10 -12.18
N THR A 403 0.53 41.94 -12.80
CA THR A 403 1.22 40.70 -12.43
C THR A 403 2.22 40.31 -13.51
N LEU A 404 3.47 40.02 -13.12
CA LEU A 404 4.44 39.34 -13.99
C LEU A 404 4.22 37.83 -13.89
N VAL A 405 3.75 37.20 -14.95
CA VAL A 405 3.60 35.74 -15.06
C VAL A 405 4.77 35.18 -15.86
N VAL A 406 5.63 34.41 -15.19
CA VAL A 406 6.72 33.66 -15.84
C VAL A 406 6.22 32.24 -16.11
N ILE A 407 6.08 31.89 -17.39
CA ILE A 407 5.71 30.55 -17.84
C ILE A 407 7.00 29.76 -18.06
N SER A 408 7.28 28.78 -17.19
CA SER A 408 8.52 28.01 -17.16
C SER A 408 8.25 26.54 -17.46
N SER A 409 8.74 26.05 -18.59
CA SER A 409 8.68 24.62 -18.94
C SER A 409 9.85 24.25 -19.85
N TYR A 410 10.69 23.31 -19.42
CA TYR A 410 11.79 22.81 -20.25
C TYR A 410 11.31 22.20 -21.57
N SER A 411 10.29 21.33 -21.53
CA SER A 411 9.76 20.68 -22.74
C SER A 411 8.91 21.62 -23.60
N GLY A 412 8.35 22.68 -22.99
CA GLY A 412 7.39 23.59 -23.59
C GLY A 412 6.07 22.95 -23.99
N GLN A 413 5.77 21.75 -23.50
CA GLN A 413 4.54 21.00 -23.81
C GLN A 413 3.68 20.73 -22.58
N THR A 414 4.15 21.06 -21.38
CA THR A 414 3.45 20.81 -20.12
C THR A 414 2.07 21.46 -20.11
N GLU A 415 1.01 20.66 -19.96
CA GLU A 415 -0.38 21.08 -20.08
C GLU A 415 -0.74 22.22 -19.13
N GLU A 416 -0.33 22.13 -17.87
CA GLU A 416 -0.57 23.14 -16.84
C GLU A 416 -0.02 24.50 -17.26
N THR A 417 1.21 24.51 -17.80
CA THR A 417 1.87 25.76 -18.22
C THR A 417 1.23 26.37 -19.47
N LEU A 418 0.67 25.54 -20.36
CA LEU A 418 -0.08 26.01 -21.52
C LEU A 418 -1.45 26.58 -21.12
N SER A 419 -2.14 25.95 -20.17
CA SER A 419 -3.38 26.46 -19.58
C SER A 419 -3.14 27.81 -18.92
N VAL A 420 -2.10 27.91 -18.08
CA VAL A 420 -1.74 29.17 -17.40
C VAL A 420 -1.33 30.26 -18.39
N LEU A 421 -0.63 29.93 -19.48
CA LEU A 421 -0.34 30.90 -20.55
C LEU A 421 -1.63 31.46 -21.17
N ALA A 422 -2.61 30.61 -21.47
CA ALA A 422 -3.89 31.06 -22.03
C ALA A 422 -4.63 31.99 -21.06
N GLU A 423 -4.64 31.65 -19.77
CA GLU A 423 -5.28 32.46 -18.74
C GLU A 423 -4.56 33.79 -18.50
N ALA A 424 -3.23 33.78 -18.46
CA ALA A 424 -2.42 34.99 -18.32
C ALA A 424 -2.72 36.00 -19.44
N ARG A 425 -2.89 35.50 -20.68
CA ARG A 425 -3.27 36.33 -21.84
C ARG A 425 -4.68 36.89 -21.69
N ALA A 426 -5.64 36.07 -21.30
CA ALA A 426 -7.02 36.50 -21.09
C ALA A 426 -7.15 37.58 -20.00
N ARG A 427 -6.31 37.48 -18.96
CA ARG A 427 -6.26 38.44 -17.84
C ARG A 427 -5.33 39.64 -18.08
N GLY A 428 -4.71 39.75 -19.26
CA GLY A 428 -3.85 40.88 -19.62
C GLY A 428 -2.54 40.98 -18.81
N CYS A 429 -2.07 39.87 -18.23
CA CYS A 429 -0.84 39.84 -17.42
C CYS A 429 0.40 40.23 -18.23
N GLN A 430 1.46 40.66 -17.54
CA GLN A 430 2.79 40.79 -18.15
C GLN A 430 3.40 39.38 -18.26
N ILE A 431 3.60 38.87 -19.47
CA ILE A 431 3.99 37.46 -19.68
C ILE A 431 5.45 37.38 -20.11
N PHE A 432 6.20 36.47 -19.48
CA PHE A 432 7.51 36.05 -19.95
C PHE A 432 7.56 34.52 -20.09
N ILE A 433 8.00 34.02 -21.25
CA ILE A 433 8.12 32.59 -21.52
C ILE A 433 9.59 32.15 -21.37
N LEU A 434 9.82 31.08 -20.61
CA LEU A 434 11.11 30.44 -20.41
C LEU A 434 11.00 28.95 -20.78
N THR A 435 11.65 28.56 -21.87
CA THR A 435 11.56 27.18 -22.41
C THR A 435 12.80 26.79 -23.19
N ALA A 436 13.04 25.49 -23.37
CA ALA A 436 14.02 24.99 -24.35
C ALA A 436 13.39 24.73 -25.73
N GLY A 437 12.05 24.68 -25.84
CA GLY A 437 11.35 24.35 -27.08
C GLY A 437 9.84 24.18 -26.93
N GLY A 438 9.26 23.27 -27.73
CA GLY A 438 7.85 22.87 -27.66
C GLY A 438 6.85 23.94 -28.11
N LYS A 439 5.57 23.73 -27.78
CA LYS A 439 4.47 24.64 -28.13
C LYS A 439 4.69 26.05 -27.56
N LEU A 440 5.29 26.16 -26.38
CA LEU A 440 5.65 27.47 -25.79
C LEU A 440 6.62 28.26 -26.68
N ALA A 441 7.55 27.60 -27.38
CA ALA A 441 8.50 28.27 -28.27
C ALA A 441 7.86 28.84 -29.54
N GLU A 442 6.63 28.44 -29.89
CA GLU A 442 5.89 28.98 -31.03
C GLU A 442 5.34 30.40 -30.74
N PHE A 443 5.22 30.79 -29.46
CA PHE A 443 4.72 32.11 -29.04
C PHE A 443 5.78 33.21 -29.09
N THR A 444 6.57 33.28 -30.17
CA THR A 444 7.70 34.21 -30.34
C THR A 444 7.30 35.70 -30.30
N HIS A 445 6.02 36.01 -30.47
CA HIS A 445 5.46 37.36 -30.36
C HIS A 445 5.36 37.86 -28.91
N LEU A 446 5.43 36.97 -27.92
CA LEU A 446 5.48 37.33 -26.50
C LEU A 446 6.94 37.48 -26.03
N PRO A 447 7.21 38.27 -24.97
CA PRO A 447 8.52 38.31 -24.34
C PRO A 447 8.97 36.92 -23.90
N HIS A 448 10.19 36.53 -24.27
CA HIS A 448 10.66 35.17 -24.04
C HIS A 448 12.18 35.07 -23.95
N TYR A 449 12.62 33.95 -23.37
CA TYR A 449 13.95 33.39 -23.55
C TYR A 449 13.81 31.90 -23.88
N ILE A 450 14.12 31.56 -25.14
CA ILE A 450 14.15 30.19 -25.64
C ILE A 450 15.63 29.79 -25.69
N PHE A 451 16.06 28.95 -24.75
CA PHE A 451 17.47 28.56 -24.66
C PHE A 451 17.73 27.25 -25.39
N ASN A 452 18.93 27.14 -25.97
CA ASN A 452 19.41 25.87 -26.49
C ASN A 452 20.15 25.11 -25.37
N PRO A 453 19.67 23.94 -24.90
CA PRO A 453 20.22 23.25 -23.72
C PRO A 453 21.53 22.48 -24.01
N LEU A 454 22.52 23.17 -24.60
CA LEU A 454 23.83 22.60 -24.97
C LEU A 454 24.57 21.95 -23.80
N HIS A 455 24.39 22.50 -22.60
CA HIS A 455 25.07 22.10 -21.37
C HIS A 455 24.17 21.22 -20.49
N ASN A 456 23.28 20.43 -21.10
CA ASN A 456 22.48 19.42 -20.43
C ASN A 456 22.48 18.08 -21.23
N PRO A 457 23.60 17.35 -21.28
CA PRO A 457 23.72 16.11 -22.06
C PRO A 457 22.72 15.02 -21.69
N SER A 458 22.16 15.05 -20.48
CA SER A 458 21.10 14.11 -20.07
C SER A 458 19.72 14.38 -20.66
N GLY A 459 19.51 15.60 -21.19
CA GLY A 459 18.20 16.04 -21.66
C GLY A 459 17.12 16.10 -20.57
N GLN A 460 17.46 15.87 -19.31
CA GLN A 460 16.51 15.82 -18.21
C GLN A 460 16.19 17.23 -17.69
N PRO A 461 14.91 17.64 -17.59
CA PRO A 461 14.53 18.98 -17.09
C PRO A 461 15.06 19.31 -15.69
N ARG A 462 15.07 18.33 -14.77
CA ARG A 462 15.58 18.51 -13.40
C ARG A 462 17.08 18.83 -13.33
N MET A 463 17.81 18.63 -14.43
CA MET A 463 19.23 18.94 -14.55
C MET A 463 19.49 20.28 -15.27
N SER A 464 18.44 21.03 -15.65
CA SER A 464 18.57 22.35 -16.30
C SER A 464 18.40 23.54 -15.34
N LEU A 465 18.59 23.32 -14.03
CA LEU A 465 18.37 24.37 -13.02
C LEU A 465 19.31 25.57 -13.17
N GLY A 466 20.52 25.37 -13.71
CA GLY A 466 21.43 26.47 -14.03
C GLY A 466 20.82 27.43 -15.06
N TYR A 467 20.16 26.90 -16.09
CA TYR A 467 19.42 27.71 -17.06
C TYR A 467 18.28 28.47 -16.40
N GLU A 468 17.41 27.75 -15.69
CA GLU A 468 16.17 28.32 -15.16
C GLU A 468 16.40 29.40 -14.10
N VAL A 469 17.22 29.08 -13.08
CA VAL A 469 17.49 30.00 -11.98
C VAL A 469 18.20 31.25 -12.49
N THR A 470 19.20 31.09 -13.35
CA THR A 470 19.97 32.23 -13.88
C THR A 470 19.12 33.11 -14.78
N ALA A 471 18.23 32.51 -15.60
CA ALA A 471 17.36 33.26 -16.50
C ALA A 471 16.32 34.06 -15.72
N MET A 472 15.71 33.46 -14.68
CA MET A 472 14.77 34.14 -13.80
C MET A 472 15.46 35.29 -13.05
N LEU A 473 16.66 35.07 -12.50
CA LEU A 473 17.42 36.15 -11.83
C LEU A 473 17.69 37.32 -12.77
N ALA A 474 18.18 37.04 -13.97
CA ALA A 474 18.48 38.08 -14.96
C ALA A 474 17.21 38.81 -15.42
N LEU A 475 16.10 38.09 -15.64
CA LEU A 475 14.80 38.69 -15.96
C LEU A 475 14.34 39.65 -14.85
N LEU A 476 14.30 39.17 -13.61
CA LEU A 476 13.83 39.96 -12.48
C LEU A 476 14.75 41.17 -12.23
N ALA A 477 16.05 41.04 -12.46
CA ALA A 477 17.00 42.16 -12.40
C ALA A 477 16.70 43.22 -13.47
N ARG A 478 16.45 42.80 -14.72
CA ARG A 478 16.10 43.70 -15.83
C ARG A 478 14.76 44.38 -15.63
N CYS A 479 13.81 43.69 -14.99
CA CYS A 479 12.55 44.27 -14.55
C CYS A 479 12.68 45.12 -13.28
N GLN A 480 13.88 45.25 -12.69
CA GLN A 480 14.13 46.00 -11.46
C GLN A 480 13.28 45.52 -10.27
N LEU A 481 12.91 44.24 -10.27
CA LEU A 481 12.13 43.57 -9.22
C LEU A 481 13.03 42.93 -8.15
N ILE A 482 14.34 42.88 -8.40
CA ILE A 482 15.35 42.51 -7.41
C ILE A 482 16.45 43.59 -7.28
N HIS A 483 17.19 43.55 -6.17
CA HIS A 483 18.41 44.33 -6.02
C HIS A 483 19.47 43.95 -7.10
N PRO A 484 20.26 44.92 -7.61
CA PRO A 484 21.26 44.65 -8.65
C PRO A 484 22.29 43.59 -8.25
N LEU A 485 22.42 42.55 -9.06
CA LEU A 485 23.34 41.42 -8.84
C LEU A 485 24.70 41.68 -9.50
N LYS A 486 25.50 42.58 -8.92
CA LYS A 486 26.81 42.98 -9.48
C LYS A 486 27.79 41.82 -9.68
N GLU A 487 27.62 40.73 -8.92
CA GLU A 487 28.54 39.59 -8.94
C GLU A 487 28.05 38.40 -9.76
N LEU A 488 26.91 38.52 -10.47
CA LEU A 488 26.32 37.39 -11.21
C LEU A 488 27.30 36.79 -12.25
N SER A 489 28.15 37.62 -12.86
CA SER A 489 29.17 37.16 -13.81
C SER A 489 30.25 36.26 -13.21
N ARG A 490 30.46 36.32 -11.87
CA ARG A 490 31.44 35.48 -11.14
C ARG A 490 30.87 34.11 -10.76
N LEU A 491 29.56 33.92 -10.89
CA LEU A 491 28.88 32.70 -10.46
C LEU A 491 29.41 31.43 -11.18
N PRO A 492 29.63 31.42 -12.51
CA PRO A 492 30.17 30.22 -13.17
C PRO A 492 31.54 29.81 -12.64
N GLU A 493 32.47 30.75 -12.48
CA GLU A 493 33.81 30.45 -11.96
C GLU A 493 33.77 29.94 -10.52
N PHE A 494 32.91 30.53 -9.68
CA PHE A 494 32.67 30.04 -8.33
C PHE A 494 32.16 28.59 -8.35
N LEU A 495 31.14 28.28 -9.14
CA LEU A 495 30.57 26.92 -9.20
C LEU A 495 31.58 25.90 -9.74
N ARG A 496 32.39 26.26 -10.74
CA ARG A 496 33.52 25.42 -11.19
C ARG A 496 34.52 25.16 -10.07
N SER A 497 34.85 26.18 -9.26
CA SER A 497 35.77 26.00 -8.13
C SER A 497 35.23 25.01 -7.11
N ARG A 498 33.91 25.03 -6.85
CA ARG A 498 33.21 24.11 -5.94
C ARG A 498 33.25 22.65 -6.39
N GLN A 499 33.37 22.38 -7.69
CA GLN A 499 33.49 21.01 -8.22
C GLN A 499 34.78 20.31 -7.75
N ASN A 500 35.79 21.04 -7.27
CA ASN A 500 36.99 20.45 -6.69
C ASN A 500 36.79 19.92 -5.26
N GLU A 501 35.69 20.28 -4.60
CA GLU A 501 35.41 19.96 -3.19
C GLU A 501 34.37 18.83 -3.01
N VAL A 502 34.05 18.14 -4.10
CA VAL A 502 33.01 17.10 -4.18
C VAL A 502 33.24 15.92 -3.22
N SER A 503 34.48 15.66 -2.80
CA SER A 503 34.78 14.58 -1.84
C SER A 503 34.01 14.69 -0.52
N SER A 504 33.70 15.91 -0.08
CA SER A 504 32.89 16.15 1.13
C SER A 504 31.45 15.69 0.96
N VAL A 505 30.85 15.99 -0.19
CA VAL A 505 29.51 15.57 -0.59
C VAL A 505 29.44 14.06 -0.77
N GLN A 506 30.47 13.45 -1.37
CA GLN A 506 30.54 12.00 -1.54
C GLN A 506 30.56 11.27 -0.18
N ARG A 507 31.33 11.75 0.81
CA ARG A 507 31.31 11.19 2.17
C ARG A 507 29.94 11.31 2.84
N LEU A 508 29.25 12.43 2.61
CA LEU A 508 27.88 12.59 3.09
C LEU A 508 26.95 11.57 2.41
N ALA A 509 27.06 11.35 1.10
CA ALA A 509 26.28 10.34 0.38
C ALA A 509 26.44 8.94 0.99
N SER A 510 27.69 8.48 1.21
CA SER A 510 27.95 7.17 1.83
C SER A 510 27.38 7.07 3.25
N SER A 511 27.26 8.19 3.97
CA SER A 511 26.67 8.24 5.32
C SER A 511 25.14 8.19 5.33
N LEU A 512 24.50 8.43 4.18
CA LEU A 512 23.04 8.42 4.02
C LEU A 512 22.49 7.11 3.41
N VAL A 513 23.35 6.13 3.13
CA VAL A 513 22.94 4.82 2.62
C VAL A 513 22.03 4.12 3.63
N ASN A 514 20.89 3.60 3.15
CA ASN A 514 19.82 2.98 3.92
C ASN A 514 19.20 3.87 5.01
N LYS A 515 19.32 5.20 4.88
CA LYS A 515 18.67 6.18 5.75
C LYS A 515 17.64 6.98 4.97
N ILE A 516 16.66 7.54 5.67
CA ILE A 516 15.76 8.59 5.19
C ILE A 516 16.43 9.93 5.52
N PRO A 517 16.92 10.68 4.51
CA PRO A 517 17.52 11.98 4.74
C PRO A 517 16.46 13.00 5.15
N VAL A 518 16.67 13.63 6.31
CA VAL A 518 15.84 14.71 6.85
C VAL A 518 16.65 16.00 6.85
N PHE A 519 16.35 16.91 5.93
CA PHE A 519 17.06 18.18 5.81
C PHE A 519 16.39 19.25 6.68
N LEU A 520 17.18 19.94 7.51
CA LEU A 520 16.75 21.13 8.23
C LEU A 520 17.42 22.36 7.62
N VAL A 521 16.61 23.30 7.13
CA VAL A 521 17.06 24.46 6.35
C VAL A 521 16.30 25.72 6.75
N SER A 522 16.92 26.88 6.55
CA SER A 522 16.30 28.19 6.82
C SER A 522 16.36 29.12 5.61
N GLU A 523 15.52 30.17 5.67
CA GLU A 523 15.57 31.39 4.83
C GLU A 523 15.89 31.13 3.35
N HIS A 524 16.98 31.71 2.82
CA HIS A 524 17.29 31.77 1.39
C HIS A 524 17.62 30.43 0.75
N LEU A 525 17.90 29.39 1.55
CA LEU A 525 18.26 28.06 1.03
C LEU A 525 17.06 27.12 0.93
N LYS A 526 15.88 27.48 1.43
CA LYS A 526 14.69 26.61 1.42
C LYS A 526 14.37 26.06 0.03
N GLY A 527 14.32 26.94 -0.97
CA GLY A 527 14.04 26.56 -2.35
C GLY A 527 15.12 25.69 -2.98
N ALA A 528 16.40 25.98 -2.68
CA ALA A 528 17.52 25.18 -3.18
C ALA A 528 17.56 23.78 -2.56
N VAL A 529 17.30 23.66 -1.26
CA VAL A 529 17.20 22.37 -0.57
C VAL A 529 15.96 21.60 -1.03
N HIS A 530 14.85 22.27 -1.36
CA HIS A 530 13.71 21.63 -1.99
C HIS A 530 14.05 21.04 -3.37
N ALA A 531 14.84 21.78 -4.18
CA ALA A 531 15.33 21.28 -5.47
C ALA A 531 16.24 20.06 -5.28
N MET A 532 17.17 20.11 -4.34
CA MET A 532 18.00 18.96 -3.95
C MET A 532 17.16 17.76 -3.50
N LYS A 533 16.13 17.96 -2.67
CA LYS A 533 15.22 16.89 -2.24
C LYS A 533 14.53 16.21 -3.43
N ASN A 534 14.07 16.98 -4.41
CA ASN A 534 13.49 16.40 -5.63
C ASN A 534 14.53 15.59 -6.40
N GLN A 535 15.76 16.11 -6.55
CA GLN A 535 16.85 15.36 -7.18
C GLN A 535 17.23 14.08 -6.41
N LEU A 536 17.09 14.02 -5.08
CA LEU A 536 17.27 12.78 -4.33
C LEU A 536 16.18 11.76 -4.64
N ASN A 537 14.92 12.20 -4.67
CA ASN A 537 13.79 11.35 -5.05
C ASN A 537 13.94 10.83 -6.50
N GLU A 538 14.42 11.69 -7.40
CA GLU A 538 14.47 11.41 -8.84
C GLU A 538 15.78 10.78 -9.32
N ASN A 539 16.94 11.06 -8.74
CA ASN A 539 18.23 10.49 -9.19
C ASN A 539 18.66 9.35 -8.25
N ALA A 540 18.66 9.58 -6.94
CA ALA A 540 19.07 8.57 -5.96
C ALA A 540 17.97 7.55 -5.66
N LYS A 541 16.74 7.78 -6.14
CA LYS A 541 15.55 6.98 -5.82
C LYS A 541 15.33 6.87 -4.31
N THR A 542 15.75 7.91 -3.60
CA THR A 542 15.77 7.96 -2.14
C THR A 542 14.73 8.95 -1.67
N PHE A 543 13.78 8.47 -0.87
CA PHE A 543 12.81 9.34 -0.23
C PHE A 543 13.52 10.29 0.74
N ALA A 544 13.37 11.59 0.52
CA ALA A 544 13.93 12.64 1.37
C ALA A 544 12.86 13.64 1.82
N VAL A 545 13.06 14.21 3.02
CA VAL A 545 12.14 15.17 3.63
C VAL A 545 12.89 16.45 3.99
N VAL A 546 12.20 17.59 3.89
CA VAL A 546 12.75 18.91 4.23
C VAL A 546 11.84 19.57 5.25
N PHE A 547 12.40 20.13 6.30
CA PHE A 547 11.69 20.97 7.26
C PHE A 547 12.39 22.31 7.45
N ASP A 548 11.58 23.32 7.70
CA ASP A 548 12.01 24.70 7.83
C ASP A 548 12.36 25.03 9.29
N LEU A 549 13.50 25.68 9.52
CA LEU A 549 13.79 26.36 10.78
C LEU A 549 13.41 27.85 10.67
N PRO A 550 12.88 28.46 11.76
CA PRO A 550 12.75 27.91 13.12
C PRO A 550 11.52 27.03 13.37
N GLU A 551 10.60 26.89 12.41
CA GLU A 551 9.29 26.25 12.60
C GLU A 551 9.40 24.82 13.13
N ALA A 552 10.33 24.03 12.59
CA ALA A 552 10.61 22.67 13.06
C ALA A 552 10.95 22.60 14.56
N ASN A 553 11.51 23.65 15.16
CA ASN A 553 11.76 23.67 16.61
C ASN A 553 10.48 23.74 17.46
N HIS A 554 9.34 24.12 16.88
CA HIS A 554 8.08 24.26 17.60
C HIS A 554 7.26 22.97 17.67
N HIS A 555 7.53 22.01 16.79
CA HIS A 555 6.73 20.78 16.71
C HIS A 555 7.52 19.53 16.28
N LEU A 556 8.46 19.63 15.33
CA LEU A 556 9.15 18.45 14.79
C LEU A 556 10.00 17.75 15.85
N MET A 557 10.60 18.50 16.77
CA MET A 557 11.47 17.96 17.81
C MET A 557 10.75 16.92 18.68
N GLU A 558 9.48 17.15 19.00
CA GLU A 558 8.65 16.18 19.75
C GLU A 558 8.34 14.93 18.91
N GLY A 559 8.19 15.10 17.60
CA GLY A 559 7.93 14.01 16.64
C GLY A 559 9.09 13.02 16.48
N LEU A 560 10.29 13.33 16.98
CA LEU A 560 11.45 12.43 16.89
C LEU A 560 11.32 11.20 17.82
N ALA A 561 10.40 11.23 18.80
CA ALA A 561 10.24 10.16 19.77
C ALA A 561 9.71 8.84 19.18
N HIS A 562 8.91 8.89 18.11
CA HIS A 562 8.30 7.72 17.49
C HIS A 562 8.25 7.82 15.95
N PRO A 563 8.24 6.69 15.21
CA PRO A 563 8.39 5.30 15.70
C PRO A 563 9.74 5.02 16.37
N GLN A 564 9.82 3.96 17.17
CA GLN A 564 11.05 3.61 17.90
C GLN A 564 12.24 3.29 16.97
N SER A 565 11.97 3.01 15.69
CA SER A 565 12.98 2.77 14.66
C SER A 565 13.62 4.05 14.11
N ASN A 566 13.18 5.24 14.51
CA ASN A 566 13.74 6.51 14.03
C ASN A 566 15.28 6.61 14.07
N PRO A 567 16.00 6.13 15.11
CA PRO A 567 17.47 6.17 15.12
C PRO A 567 18.10 5.30 14.01
N ASP A 568 17.43 4.22 13.64
CA ASP A 568 17.88 3.28 12.62
C ASP A 568 17.47 3.72 11.21
N ASP A 569 16.35 4.43 11.08
CA ASP A 569 15.78 4.80 9.79
C ASP A 569 16.17 6.21 9.34
N LEU A 570 16.34 7.17 10.26
CA LEU A 570 16.53 8.58 9.91
C LEU A 570 18.01 9.00 9.92
N ALA A 571 18.35 9.99 9.07
CA ALA A 571 19.58 10.74 9.18
C ALA A 571 19.30 12.23 8.94
N VAL A 572 19.63 13.07 9.93
CA VAL A 572 19.39 14.51 9.83
C VAL A 572 20.59 15.20 9.19
N VAL A 573 20.34 16.06 8.20
CA VAL A 573 21.35 16.90 7.57
C VAL A 573 21.00 18.36 7.84
N LEU A 574 21.86 19.05 8.57
CA LEU A 574 21.73 20.47 8.85
C LEU A 574 22.35 21.27 7.71
N VAL A 575 21.55 22.16 7.11
CA VAL A 575 22.02 23.13 6.13
C VAL A 575 22.14 24.47 6.85
N ASP A 576 23.31 24.73 7.44
CA ASP A 576 23.60 25.96 8.20
C ASP A 576 24.34 26.98 7.32
N SER A 577 23.96 28.26 7.42
CA SER A 577 24.54 29.36 6.66
C SER A 577 24.94 30.50 7.60
N PRO A 578 26.13 31.11 7.41
CA PRO A 578 26.51 32.31 8.14
C PRO A 578 25.61 33.52 7.82
N HIS A 579 24.89 33.49 6.69
CA HIS A 579 24.02 34.56 6.21
C HIS A 579 22.57 34.49 6.74
N TYR A 580 22.24 33.44 7.49
CA TYR A 580 20.97 33.39 8.21
C TYR A 580 20.88 34.46 9.30
N HIS A 581 19.65 34.78 9.68
CA HIS A 581 19.36 35.66 10.78
C HIS A 581 20.06 35.17 12.07
N PRO A 582 20.68 36.07 12.86
CA PRO A 582 21.44 35.66 14.05
C PRO A 582 20.64 34.79 15.03
N GLU A 583 19.35 35.07 15.23
CA GLU A 583 18.48 34.27 16.11
C GLU A 583 18.16 32.89 15.53
N VAL A 584 18.15 32.73 14.20
CA VAL A 584 17.99 31.42 13.56
C VAL A 584 19.28 30.61 13.73
N ARG A 585 20.44 31.23 13.52
CA ARG A 585 21.76 30.57 13.70
C ARG A 585 21.96 30.03 15.12
N LYS A 586 21.52 30.76 16.15
CA LYS A 586 21.56 30.29 17.54
C LYS A 586 20.80 28.97 17.76
N ARG A 587 19.82 28.65 16.92
CA ARG A 587 19.00 27.43 17.04
C ARG A 587 19.67 26.19 16.49
N TYR A 588 20.56 26.29 15.50
CA TYR A 588 21.18 25.13 14.88
C TYR A 588 21.95 24.24 15.88
N PRO A 589 22.82 24.79 16.76
CA PRO A 589 23.49 23.99 17.79
C PRO A 589 22.52 23.34 18.78
N LEU A 590 21.45 24.05 19.18
CA LEU A 590 20.44 23.52 20.10
C LEU A 590 19.60 22.41 19.44
N THR A 591 19.24 22.59 18.18
CA THR A 591 18.51 21.60 17.36
C THR A 591 19.33 20.32 17.24
N ARG A 592 20.63 20.44 16.94
CA ARG A 592 21.58 19.31 16.92
C ARG A 592 21.58 18.56 18.24
N GLN A 593 21.63 19.26 19.37
CA GLN A 593 21.62 18.62 20.70
C GLN A 593 20.34 17.84 20.94
N VAL A 594 19.17 18.38 20.55
CA VAL A 594 17.90 17.66 20.69
C VAL A 594 17.90 16.40 19.85
N ILE A 595 18.26 16.48 18.57
CA ILE A 595 18.30 15.31 17.69
C ILE A 595 19.26 14.23 18.23
N ALA A 596 20.43 14.64 18.74
CA ALA A 596 21.40 13.73 19.33
C ALA A 596 20.86 13.01 20.57
N LYS A 597 20.01 13.65 21.39
CA LYS A 597 19.33 12.99 22.53
C LYS A 597 18.40 11.86 22.08
N HIS A 598 17.91 11.90 20.85
CA HIS A 598 17.12 10.83 20.23
C HIS A 598 17.99 9.79 19.52
N HIS A 599 19.32 9.87 19.61
CA HIS A 599 20.28 8.94 18.98
C HIS A 599 20.18 8.88 17.44
N ILE A 600 19.59 9.90 16.82
CA ILE A 600 19.51 10.00 15.36
C ILE A 600 20.84 10.60 14.85
N PRO A 601 21.48 10.03 13.82
CA PRO A 601 22.71 10.58 13.25
C PRO A 601 22.47 11.97 12.64
N VAL A 602 23.40 12.89 12.88
CA VAL A 602 23.32 14.29 12.44
C VAL A 602 24.58 14.71 11.70
N PHE A 603 24.42 15.19 10.47
CA PHE A 603 25.49 15.63 9.58
C PHE A 603 25.32 17.12 9.21
N ASP A 604 26.40 17.75 8.77
CA ASP A 604 26.36 19.09 8.18
C ASP A 604 26.46 18.98 6.66
N PHE A 605 25.68 19.80 5.96
CA PHE A 605 25.82 19.95 4.52
C PHE A 605 27.03 20.83 4.20
N PRO A 606 27.93 20.43 3.27
CA PRO A 606 29.15 21.18 2.97
C PRO A 606 28.86 22.42 2.10
N LEU A 607 28.27 23.44 2.71
CA LEU A 607 27.88 24.70 2.08
C LEU A 607 29.05 25.67 1.92
N ALA A 608 29.11 26.38 0.79
CA ALA A 608 29.95 27.56 0.63
C ALA A 608 29.27 28.63 -0.25
N GLY A 609 29.68 29.89 -0.07
CA GLY A 609 29.27 30.98 -0.94
C GLY A 609 29.55 32.34 -0.30
N PRO A 610 29.98 33.36 -1.08
CA PRO A 610 30.22 34.70 -0.56
C PRO A 610 28.94 35.46 -0.18
N ASN A 611 27.78 34.99 -0.66
CA ASN A 611 26.49 35.62 -0.42
C ASN A 611 25.36 34.59 -0.61
N PRO A 612 24.13 34.93 -0.16
CA PRO A 612 22.94 34.07 -0.23
C PRO A 612 22.62 33.47 -1.60
N LEU A 613 22.84 34.23 -2.68
CA LEU A 613 22.61 33.74 -4.03
C LEU A 613 23.61 32.63 -4.38
N PHE A 614 24.89 32.84 -4.10
CA PHE A 614 25.94 31.86 -4.42
C PHE A 614 25.76 30.58 -3.59
N GLU A 615 25.36 30.72 -2.32
CA GLU A 615 25.02 29.57 -1.48
C GLU A 615 23.84 28.77 -2.04
N ALA A 616 22.80 29.44 -2.56
CA ALA A 616 21.66 28.74 -3.15
C ALA A 616 22.05 27.90 -4.38
N LEU A 617 22.92 28.43 -5.24
CA LEU A 617 23.42 27.70 -6.41
C LEU A 617 24.44 26.62 -6.03
N ASP A 618 25.24 26.83 -4.98
CA ASP A 618 26.12 25.78 -4.43
C ASP A 618 25.29 24.62 -3.89
N VAL A 619 24.19 24.87 -3.17
CA VAL A 619 23.27 23.81 -2.72
C VAL A 619 22.68 23.04 -3.90
N ILE A 620 22.29 23.71 -4.98
CA ILE A 620 21.77 23.04 -6.18
C ILE A 620 22.84 22.12 -6.78
N GLN A 621 24.07 22.62 -6.98
CA GLN A 621 25.15 21.83 -7.56
C GLN A 621 25.59 20.67 -6.64
N SER A 622 25.88 20.98 -5.38
CA SER A 622 26.34 20.02 -4.38
C SER A 622 25.23 19.01 -4.04
N GLY A 623 23.97 19.43 -4.04
CA GLY A 623 22.82 18.54 -3.88
C GLY A 623 22.64 17.57 -5.05
N ALA A 624 22.91 18.01 -6.28
CA ALA A 624 22.90 17.13 -7.44
C ALA A 624 24.01 16.07 -7.37
N TYR A 625 25.22 16.47 -6.94
CA TYR A 625 26.31 15.52 -6.65
C TYR A 625 25.92 14.54 -5.53
N LEU A 626 25.29 15.02 -4.45
CA LEU A 626 24.84 14.17 -3.34
C LEU A 626 23.89 13.08 -3.86
N ALA A 627 22.89 13.48 -4.66
CA ALA A 627 21.93 12.54 -5.23
C ALA A 627 22.59 11.56 -6.22
N TYR A 628 23.53 12.03 -7.03
CA TYR A 628 24.29 11.17 -7.95
C TYR A 628 25.11 10.12 -7.18
N TYR A 629 25.97 10.53 -6.24
CA TYR A 629 26.81 9.58 -5.50
C TYR A 629 25.98 8.62 -4.66
N LEU A 630 24.87 9.08 -4.07
CA LEU A 630 23.97 8.19 -3.34
C LEU A 630 23.34 7.13 -4.27
N SER A 631 23.00 7.50 -5.51
CA SER A 631 22.53 6.51 -6.51
C SER A 631 23.62 5.47 -6.83
N GLN A 632 24.90 5.91 -6.89
CA GLN A 632 26.03 5.01 -7.12
C GLN A 632 26.26 4.05 -5.96
N GLU A 633 26.13 4.50 -4.72
CA GLU A 633 26.20 3.65 -3.52
C GLU A 633 25.12 2.56 -3.53
N TYR A 634 23.93 2.86 -4.07
CA TYR A 634 22.86 1.87 -4.25
C TYR A 634 23.01 1.00 -5.51
N GLY A 635 23.94 1.31 -6.42
CA GLY A 635 24.03 0.64 -7.72
C GLY A 635 22.82 0.90 -8.62
N ILE A 636 22.26 2.11 -8.58
CA ILE A 636 21.06 2.51 -9.33
C ILE A 636 21.41 3.58 -10.36
N ASP A 637 20.83 3.45 -11.55
CA ASP A 637 20.94 4.44 -12.61
C ASP A 637 20.21 5.75 -12.24
N PRO A 638 20.89 6.91 -12.20
CA PRO A 638 20.30 8.18 -11.82
C PRO A 638 19.40 8.81 -12.89
N GLY A 639 19.42 8.29 -14.12
CA GLY A 639 18.75 8.88 -15.28
C GLY A 639 17.24 8.58 -15.37
N PRO A 640 16.83 7.31 -15.54
CA PRO A 640 15.43 6.95 -15.82
C PRO A 640 14.48 7.31 -14.68
N ILE A 641 13.26 7.78 -14.95
CA ILE A 641 12.24 8.12 -13.94
C ILE A 641 10.94 7.33 -14.19
N PRO A 642 10.97 5.99 -14.10
CA PRO A 642 9.95 5.12 -14.71
C PRO A 642 8.54 5.36 -14.18
N TRP A 643 8.37 5.72 -12.91
CA TRP A 643 7.06 6.04 -12.36
C TRP A 643 6.50 7.36 -12.89
N VAL A 644 7.36 8.37 -13.07
CA VAL A 644 6.96 9.65 -13.66
C VAL A 644 6.62 9.47 -15.13
N ASP A 645 7.41 8.66 -15.85
CA ASP A 645 7.15 8.36 -17.26
C ASP A 645 5.86 7.54 -17.42
N TRP A 646 5.64 6.51 -16.59
CA TRP A 646 4.38 5.76 -16.56
C TRP A 646 3.17 6.66 -16.31
N PHE A 647 3.23 7.61 -15.36
CA PHE A 647 2.15 8.56 -15.14
C PHE A 647 1.87 9.44 -16.36
N LYS A 648 2.90 9.86 -17.11
CA LYS A 648 2.70 10.63 -18.35
C LYS A 648 2.03 9.77 -19.42
N ASP A 649 2.44 8.52 -19.56
CA ASP A 649 1.91 7.61 -20.58
C ASP A 649 0.45 7.24 -20.33
N GLU A 650 0.01 7.09 -19.07
CA GLU A 650 -1.37 6.74 -18.73
C GLU A 650 -2.35 7.93 -18.75
N LEU A 651 -1.82 9.17 -18.68
CA LEU A 651 -2.63 10.40 -18.72
C LEU A 651 -2.80 10.96 -20.13
N HIS A 652 -2.06 10.45 -21.12
CA HIS A 652 -2.14 10.82 -22.54
C HIS A 652 -2.86 9.73 -23.36
#